data_AF-A0A7S9HEB8-F1
#
_entry.id   AF-A0A7S9HEB8-F1
#
_cell.length_a   1.000
_cell.length_b   1.000
_cell.length_c   1.000
_cell.angle_alpha   90.00
_cell.angle_beta   90.00
_cell.angle_gamma   90.00
#
_symmetry.space_group_name_H-M   'P 1'
#
loop_
_entity.id
_entity.type
_entity.pdbx_description
1 polymer ?
#
loop_
_entity_poly.entity_id
_entity_poly.type
_entity_poly.pdbx_seq_one_letter_code
_entity_poly.pdbx_strand_id
1 'polypeptide(L)'
;MTYIDINHRQIAPQQSIAVPVRFALKRQRLQFDATLLQDTGSNWQLVWQDEFDQDNIDGSKWSFEQNCWGGGNNEQQCYTDRSQNAHINDGILVITAQREDFTGADNPNSDPSSTTTLPYTSARLRTLNKGDWTYGRFEIRAKMPEGQGTWPAIWMLPSDNKYGTWAASGEIDIMEAVNLKAPSDDPQAQGTPENRVYGTLHYGRQWPGNVHSGADYRLPEGLNPADGFHEYAIEWEEGEIRWYVDDVHFATQTSDGWYSQYQDQSGQWQNAPEAAPFDERFHMILNLAVGGSWAANTNAKGIDEQAFPQTMEVDYVRVYECSINPATGQGCATIDANAEQVPGHSAPDITPQTQIPGPAFSLYSDQPDNALAIESYNPEGSMTISQPVAATNTRLRLWQSGSVGNLFLAAPQPLDFSTYGGLGSLVFDIRVIENPADHALLVKLDSGWPAVSDTEINLPAPGEWHTMQLDINTLLASGNRFAPGNFASIEAINNPAVFEPTGPMLIELDNIRYEFTTSDRDTIHVFENADAAPFLTGKYTASGDVVIEDVLSVDSAHDVVKQFTFNTNEAVAYFQTLPDTTQSPVKLDLSTFDLLKFDLHMVADPRPSGNMVIKMDCGHPCGSGDYPIEAPATGEWQTYKIALNELISHPGSSLDLTRVDTPLVIFPDWGNQQDVVFQVDNVRLTSDGNSANDPVADIAVEGALTVFEDTLAEHWSLYDCCGNARAERLTQDQNQLIQLDYFGPAPTVAGLSASSPHDVSNLYQGILQFEMKLAQLPDDPAAPVFIKVEAADGSFAQLRADATAEQHADVAGQWRTYSLTTSQLQAAGLNLRKVNKILVFPAWGQATGAVIQLDNIRLY
;
A
#
# COMPACT_ATOMS: atom_id res chain seq x y z
N MET A 1 -44.14 -32.69 -38.85
CA MET A 1 -43.36 -31.44 -38.98
C MET A 1 -43.55 -30.93 -40.38
N THR A 2 -43.95 -29.67 -40.51
CA THR A 2 -44.10 -28.99 -41.80
C THR A 2 -43.10 -27.85 -41.77
N TYR A 3 -42.09 -27.89 -42.63
CA TYR A 3 -41.12 -26.81 -42.75
C TYR A 3 -41.67 -25.74 -43.69
N ILE A 4 -41.52 -24.47 -43.32
CA ILE A 4 -41.93 -23.33 -44.13
C ILE A 4 -40.68 -22.50 -44.35
N ASP A 5 -40.24 -22.48 -45.60
CA ASP A 5 -39.05 -21.78 -46.05
C ASP A 5 -39.43 -20.33 -46.38
N ILE A 6 -38.88 -19.35 -45.66
CA ILE A 6 -39.17 -17.93 -45.88
C ILE A 6 -37.90 -17.25 -46.41
N ASN A 7 -37.90 -16.92 -47.69
CA ASN A 7 -36.80 -16.22 -48.35
C ASN A 7 -36.93 -14.70 -48.14
N HIS A 8 -36.07 -14.12 -47.30
CA HIS A 8 -36.07 -12.69 -46.97
C HIS A 8 -35.87 -11.77 -48.19
N ARG A 9 -35.27 -12.25 -49.29
CA ARG A 9 -35.08 -11.45 -50.52
C ARG A 9 -36.37 -11.23 -51.34
N GLN A 10 -37.48 -11.86 -50.95
CA GLN A 10 -38.78 -11.73 -51.62
C GLN A 10 -39.81 -10.91 -50.83
N ILE A 11 -39.43 -10.33 -49.69
CA ILE A 11 -40.34 -9.53 -48.84
C ILE A 11 -39.97 -8.05 -49.00
N ALA A 12 -40.89 -7.26 -49.55
CA ALA A 12 -40.71 -5.81 -49.64
C ALA A 12 -40.92 -5.14 -48.27
N PRO A 13 -40.30 -3.97 -48.01
CA PRO A 13 -40.52 -3.22 -46.77
C PRO A 13 -42.01 -2.96 -46.54
N GLN A 14 -42.48 -3.18 -45.30
CA GLN A 14 -43.88 -3.06 -44.84
C GLN A 14 -44.88 -4.11 -45.37
N GLN A 15 -44.43 -5.21 -45.97
CA GLN A 15 -45.32 -6.28 -46.41
C GLN A 15 -45.50 -7.34 -45.31
N SER A 16 -46.74 -7.58 -44.88
CA SER A 16 -47.08 -8.65 -43.93
C SER A 16 -47.44 -9.95 -44.65
N ILE A 17 -46.86 -11.07 -44.22
CA ILE A 17 -47.22 -12.42 -44.69
C ILE A 17 -47.93 -13.15 -43.54
N ALA A 18 -49.16 -13.61 -43.82
CA ALA A 18 -49.92 -14.45 -42.89
C ALA A 18 -49.68 -15.92 -43.20
N VAL A 19 -49.10 -16.66 -42.26
CA VAL A 19 -48.88 -18.10 -42.36
C VAL A 19 -49.89 -18.85 -41.47
N PRO A 20 -50.88 -19.58 -42.03
CA PRO A 20 -51.86 -20.29 -41.23
C PRO A 20 -51.29 -21.62 -40.70
N VAL A 21 -51.19 -21.73 -39.37
CA VAL A 21 -50.80 -22.97 -38.67
C VAL A 21 -52.04 -23.58 -37.98
N ARG A 22 -52.25 -24.90 -38.11
CA ARG A 22 -53.33 -25.63 -37.40
C ARG A 22 -52.75 -26.54 -36.32
N PHE A 23 -53.22 -26.43 -35.08
CA PHE A 23 -52.86 -27.31 -33.97
C PHE A 23 -54.07 -27.59 -33.06
N ALA A 24 -54.02 -28.68 -32.28
CA ALA A 24 -55.07 -29.07 -31.33
C ALA A 24 -54.76 -28.50 -29.93
N LEU A 25 -55.70 -27.76 -29.34
CA LEU A 25 -55.52 -27.05 -28.08
C LEU A 25 -55.33 -27.99 -26.87
N LYS A 26 -54.13 -27.99 -26.31
CA LYS A 26 -53.86 -28.15 -24.87
C LYS A 26 -52.68 -27.22 -24.53
N ARG A 27 -52.92 -26.21 -23.69
CA ARG A 27 -52.03 -25.09 -23.26
C ARG A 27 -52.24 -23.78 -24.04
N GLN A 28 -52.26 -22.67 -23.30
CA GLN A 28 -52.54 -21.31 -23.77
C GLN A 28 -51.28 -20.56 -24.27
N ARG A 29 -50.23 -21.24 -24.73
CA ARG A 29 -49.13 -20.61 -25.49
C ARG A 29 -48.63 -21.54 -26.58
N LEU A 30 -48.35 -20.96 -27.75
CA LEU A 30 -47.59 -21.56 -28.84
C LEU A 30 -46.10 -21.55 -28.42
N GLN A 31 -45.48 -22.72 -28.25
CA GLN A 31 -44.03 -22.84 -28.15
C GLN A 31 -43.46 -22.92 -29.57
N PHE A 32 -42.63 -21.94 -29.94
CA PHE A 32 -41.72 -22.06 -31.06
C PHE A 32 -40.42 -22.64 -30.50
N ASP A 33 -39.92 -23.72 -31.11
CA ASP A 33 -38.58 -24.21 -30.82
C ASP A 33 -37.59 -23.33 -31.59
N ALA A 34 -36.98 -22.36 -30.90
CA ALA A 34 -36.03 -21.42 -31.47
C ALA A 34 -34.66 -22.06 -31.78
N THR A 35 -34.41 -23.30 -31.34
CA THR A 35 -33.14 -24.00 -31.64
C THR A 35 -32.93 -24.28 -33.14
N LEU A 36 -33.94 -24.03 -33.97
CA LEU A 36 -33.91 -24.15 -35.44
C LEU A 36 -33.94 -22.81 -36.18
N LEU A 37 -33.88 -21.67 -35.48
CA LEU A 37 -33.55 -20.39 -36.11
C LEU A 37 -32.02 -20.26 -36.17
N GLN A 38 -31.38 -21.03 -37.05
CA GLN A 38 -30.07 -20.61 -37.52
C GLN A 38 -30.29 -19.38 -38.38
N ASP A 39 -29.89 -18.21 -37.88
CA ASP A 39 -29.53 -17.13 -38.80
C ASP A 39 -28.30 -17.62 -39.57
N THR A 40 -28.54 -18.19 -40.75
CA THR A 40 -27.48 -18.62 -41.68
C THR A 40 -26.64 -17.44 -42.22
N GLY A 41 -26.90 -16.20 -41.76
CA GLY A 41 -26.18 -14.98 -42.13
C GLY A 41 -25.30 -14.36 -41.04
N SER A 42 -25.47 -14.69 -39.75
CA SER A 42 -24.64 -14.11 -38.68
C SER A 42 -23.38 -14.94 -38.43
N ASN A 43 -22.23 -14.27 -38.36
CA ASN A 43 -20.96 -14.90 -38.00
C ASN A 43 -20.78 -15.05 -36.48
N TRP A 44 -21.77 -14.65 -35.66
CA TRP A 44 -21.80 -14.87 -34.22
C TRP A 44 -22.23 -16.31 -33.89
N GLN A 45 -21.52 -16.95 -32.97
CA GLN A 45 -21.82 -18.30 -32.48
C GLN A 45 -22.15 -18.23 -31.00
N LEU A 46 -23.33 -18.73 -30.63
CA LEU A 46 -23.75 -18.77 -29.24
C LEU A 46 -22.83 -19.71 -28.43
N VAL A 47 -22.19 -19.19 -27.39
CA VAL A 47 -21.25 -19.94 -26.53
C VAL A 47 -21.74 -20.11 -25.09
N TRP A 48 -22.63 -19.22 -24.64
CA TRP A 48 -23.23 -19.32 -23.31
C TRP A 48 -24.60 -18.63 -23.31
N GLN A 49 -25.54 -19.15 -22.51
CA GLN A 49 -26.83 -18.51 -22.31
C GLN A 49 -27.45 -18.86 -20.97
N ASP A 50 -28.34 -17.99 -20.50
CA ASP A 50 -29.37 -18.31 -19.53
C ASP A 50 -30.71 -17.74 -19.98
N GLU A 51 -31.68 -18.64 -20.21
CA GLU A 51 -33.05 -18.31 -20.62
C GLU A 51 -34.01 -18.30 -19.42
N PHE A 52 -33.48 -18.51 -18.22
CA PHE A 52 -34.22 -18.55 -16.95
C PHE A 52 -35.46 -19.48 -16.94
N ASP A 53 -35.51 -20.50 -17.81
CA ASP A 53 -36.59 -21.50 -17.90
C ASP A 53 -36.70 -22.44 -16.69
N GLN A 54 -35.78 -22.34 -15.74
CA GLN A 54 -35.66 -23.22 -14.58
C GLN A 54 -36.40 -22.62 -13.38
N ASP A 55 -36.86 -23.44 -12.43
CA ASP A 55 -37.57 -22.93 -11.24
C ASP A 55 -36.66 -22.12 -10.29
N ASN A 56 -35.33 -22.29 -10.37
CA ASN A 56 -34.36 -21.62 -9.50
C ASN A 56 -33.21 -21.03 -10.33
N ILE A 57 -32.60 -19.98 -9.79
CA ILE A 57 -31.41 -19.35 -10.37
C ILE A 57 -30.27 -20.37 -10.38
N ASP A 58 -29.66 -20.57 -11.55
CA ASP A 58 -28.63 -21.58 -11.76
C ASP A 58 -27.33 -21.18 -11.04
N GLY A 59 -27.08 -21.78 -9.88
CA GLY A 59 -25.88 -21.55 -9.09
C GLY A 59 -24.58 -21.99 -9.77
N SER A 60 -24.64 -22.73 -10.89
CA SER A 60 -23.45 -23.00 -11.71
C SER A 60 -23.08 -21.85 -12.65
N LYS A 61 -24.02 -20.92 -12.89
CA LYS A 61 -23.87 -19.73 -13.74
C LYS A 61 -23.73 -18.43 -12.94
N TRP A 62 -24.50 -18.31 -11.87
CA TRP A 62 -24.63 -17.07 -11.10
C TRP A 62 -24.19 -17.24 -9.66
N SER A 63 -23.52 -16.23 -9.11
CA SER A 63 -23.29 -16.07 -7.67
C SER A 63 -23.94 -14.78 -7.17
N PHE A 64 -24.38 -14.78 -5.92
CA PHE A 64 -24.91 -13.60 -5.27
C PHE A 64 -23.80 -12.86 -4.53
N GLU A 65 -23.75 -11.55 -4.73
CA GLU A 65 -23.02 -10.66 -3.85
C GLU A 65 -23.91 -10.28 -2.65
N GLN A 66 -23.35 -10.33 -1.43
CA GLN A 66 -24.10 -10.10 -0.20
C GLN A 66 -23.37 -9.13 0.72
N ASN A 67 -23.73 -7.85 0.69
CA ASN A 67 -23.14 -6.82 1.54
C ASN A 67 -24.09 -5.61 1.64
N CYS A 68 -23.78 -4.70 2.56
CA CYS A 68 -24.41 -3.39 2.74
C CYS A 68 -23.36 -2.28 2.58
N TRP A 69 -22.37 -2.49 1.72
CA TRP A 69 -21.17 -1.65 1.63
C TRP A 69 -21.39 -0.34 0.86
N GLY A 70 -22.46 -0.24 0.08
CA GLY A 70 -22.78 0.95 -0.71
C GLY A 70 -21.99 1.07 -2.03
N GLY A 71 -21.27 0.02 -2.44
CA GLY A 71 -20.65 -0.12 -3.77
C GLY A 71 -19.45 0.78 -4.07
N GLY A 72 -19.06 1.66 -3.13
CA GLY A 72 -18.17 2.80 -3.41
C GLY A 72 -18.93 4.03 -3.93
N ASN A 73 -20.25 3.93 -4.11
CA ASN A 73 -21.09 4.95 -4.72
C ASN A 73 -22.13 5.53 -3.74
N ASN A 74 -22.03 5.26 -2.44
CA ASN A 74 -23.00 5.65 -1.40
C ASN A 74 -24.42 5.08 -1.62
N GLU A 75 -24.50 3.89 -2.22
CA GLU A 75 -25.76 3.19 -2.45
C GLU A 75 -26.47 2.83 -1.13
N GLN A 76 -27.80 2.75 -1.13
CA GLN A 76 -28.63 2.66 0.08
C GLN A 76 -29.28 1.29 0.28
N GLN A 77 -28.89 0.27 -0.49
CA GLN A 77 -29.39 -1.10 -0.36
C GLN A 77 -28.34 -2.06 0.21
N CYS A 78 -28.82 -3.07 0.92
CA CYS A 78 -28.09 -4.31 1.14
C CYS A 78 -28.41 -5.30 0.02
N TYR A 79 -27.39 -5.83 -0.66
CA TYR A 79 -27.56 -6.96 -1.57
C TYR A 79 -27.71 -8.27 -0.78
N THR A 80 -28.69 -9.10 -1.15
CA THR A 80 -28.98 -10.38 -0.49
C THR A 80 -29.27 -11.49 -1.51
N ASP A 81 -29.23 -12.75 -1.08
CA ASP A 81 -29.62 -13.93 -1.86
C ASP A 81 -31.07 -14.39 -1.61
N ARG A 82 -31.87 -13.58 -0.91
CA ARG A 82 -33.23 -13.93 -0.53
C ARG A 82 -34.15 -13.94 -1.75
N SER A 83 -35.10 -14.88 -1.78
CA SER A 83 -36.13 -14.99 -2.84
C SER A 83 -36.97 -13.71 -3.03
N GLN A 84 -37.07 -12.87 -1.99
CA GLN A 84 -37.74 -11.58 -2.01
C GLN A 84 -37.01 -10.53 -2.84
N ASN A 85 -35.71 -10.73 -3.09
CA ASN A 85 -34.84 -9.84 -3.84
C ASN A 85 -34.41 -10.43 -5.18
N ALA A 86 -34.33 -11.75 -5.32
CA ALA A 86 -34.11 -12.40 -6.61
C ALA A 86 -34.81 -13.75 -6.70
N HIS A 87 -35.62 -13.94 -7.74
CA HIS A 87 -36.26 -15.23 -8.04
C HIS A 87 -36.57 -15.35 -9.53
N ILE A 88 -36.90 -16.56 -9.98
CA ILE A 88 -37.44 -16.77 -11.32
C ILE A 88 -38.97 -16.82 -11.23
N ASN A 89 -39.63 -16.11 -12.13
CA ASN A 89 -41.09 -16.13 -12.28
C ASN A 89 -41.46 -16.27 -13.77
N ASP A 90 -42.06 -17.39 -14.14
CA ASP A 90 -42.52 -17.68 -15.51
C ASP A 90 -41.45 -17.50 -16.60
N GLY A 91 -40.22 -17.94 -16.34
CA GLY A 91 -39.10 -17.84 -17.28
C GLY A 91 -38.34 -16.51 -17.23
N ILE A 92 -38.66 -15.63 -16.28
CA ILE A 92 -38.04 -14.31 -16.13
C ILE A 92 -37.28 -14.27 -14.80
N LEU A 93 -36.01 -13.86 -14.82
CA LEU A 93 -35.30 -13.46 -13.62
C LEU A 93 -35.83 -12.11 -13.13
N VAL A 94 -36.33 -12.07 -11.90
CA VAL A 94 -36.88 -10.87 -11.27
C VAL A 94 -35.96 -10.43 -10.14
N ILE A 95 -35.26 -9.31 -10.31
CA ILE A 95 -34.46 -8.64 -9.28
C ILE A 95 -35.32 -7.53 -8.66
N THR A 96 -35.56 -7.60 -7.35
CA THR A 96 -36.48 -6.70 -6.64
C THR A 96 -35.75 -5.89 -5.58
N ALA A 97 -35.87 -4.57 -5.66
CA ALA A 97 -35.50 -3.65 -4.61
C ALA A 97 -36.68 -3.42 -3.64
N GLN A 98 -36.47 -3.65 -2.35
CA GLN A 98 -37.49 -3.55 -1.29
C GLN A 98 -37.11 -2.42 -0.31
N ARG A 99 -38.12 -1.68 0.17
CA ARG A 99 -37.96 -0.80 1.34
C ARG A 99 -38.09 -1.62 2.62
N GLU A 100 -36.96 -1.95 3.23
CA GLU A 100 -36.90 -2.59 4.54
C GLU A 100 -35.52 -2.31 5.16
N ASP A 101 -35.49 -2.11 6.48
CA ASP A 101 -34.21 -1.97 7.17
C ASP A 101 -33.52 -3.35 7.27
N PHE A 102 -32.28 -3.43 6.81
CA PHE A 102 -31.51 -4.68 6.80
C PHE A 102 -30.08 -4.43 7.24
N THR A 103 -29.53 -5.35 8.03
CA THR A 103 -28.15 -5.28 8.54
C THR A 103 -27.28 -6.33 7.87
N GLY A 104 -26.11 -5.94 7.39
CA GLY A 104 -25.16 -6.83 6.74
C GLY A 104 -23.75 -6.23 6.70
N ALA A 105 -22.83 -6.94 6.05
CA ALA A 105 -21.41 -6.59 6.00
C ALA A 105 -21.16 -5.21 5.37
N ASP A 106 -20.39 -4.35 6.03
CA ASP A 106 -20.02 -3.00 5.55
C ASP A 106 -18.64 -2.99 4.85
N ASN A 107 -18.47 -3.90 3.89
CA ASN A 107 -17.25 -4.05 3.09
C ASN A 107 -17.54 -4.85 1.81
N PRO A 108 -16.71 -4.74 0.76
CA PRO A 108 -16.96 -5.40 -0.52
C PRO A 108 -16.79 -6.93 -0.46
N ASN A 109 -16.06 -7.45 0.54
CA ASN A 109 -15.71 -8.86 0.65
C ASN A 109 -16.74 -9.70 1.43
N SER A 110 -17.87 -9.10 1.81
CA SER A 110 -18.92 -9.77 2.60
C SER A 110 -18.44 -10.25 3.98
N ASP A 111 -17.40 -9.62 4.55
CA ASP A 111 -16.89 -9.95 5.87
C ASP A 111 -17.85 -9.42 6.97
N PRO A 112 -18.42 -10.27 7.83
CA PRO A 112 -19.33 -9.83 8.89
C PRO A 112 -18.63 -9.11 10.06
N SER A 113 -17.30 -8.91 10.04
CA SER A 113 -16.55 -8.23 11.10
C SER A 113 -16.96 -6.76 11.32
N SER A 114 -17.40 -6.09 10.24
CA SER A 114 -18.03 -4.77 10.27
C SER A 114 -19.40 -4.86 9.62
N THR A 115 -20.41 -4.24 10.23
CA THR A 115 -21.78 -4.26 9.71
C THR A 115 -22.41 -2.89 9.76
N THR A 116 -23.33 -2.64 8.83
CA THR A 116 -24.15 -1.44 8.77
C THR A 116 -25.60 -1.81 8.48
N THR A 117 -26.52 -0.91 8.83
CA THR A 117 -27.96 -1.08 8.56
C THR A 117 -28.37 -0.08 7.50
N LEU A 118 -28.88 -0.59 6.37
CA LEU A 118 -29.36 0.22 5.26
C LEU A 118 -30.88 0.10 5.07
N PRO A 119 -31.53 1.14 4.54
CA PRO A 119 -32.99 1.23 4.44
C PRO A 119 -33.63 0.39 3.31
N TYR A 120 -32.83 -0.23 2.45
CA TYR A 120 -33.32 -1.03 1.33
C TYR A 120 -32.61 -2.38 1.25
N THR A 121 -33.23 -3.33 0.56
CA THR A 121 -32.58 -4.56 0.12
C THR A 121 -32.76 -4.74 -1.38
N SER A 122 -31.81 -5.42 -2.02
CA SER A 122 -31.87 -5.78 -3.44
C SER A 122 -31.04 -7.04 -3.71
N ALA A 123 -30.75 -7.34 -4.98
CA ALA A 123 -29.82 -8.39 -5.37
C ALA A 123 -28.83 -7.92 -6.43
N ARG A 124 -27.62 -8.50 -6.38
CA ARG A 124 -26.55 -8.35 -7.35
C ARG A 124 -26.02 -9.74 -7.69
N LEU A 125 -26.19 -10.14 -8.94
CA LEU A 125 -25.77 -11.44 -9.45
C LEU A 125 -24.54 -11.26 -10.33
N ARG A 126 -23.58 -12.18 -10.25
CA ARG A 126 -22.35 -12.15 -11.05
C ARG A 126 -21.93 -13.52 -11.58
N THR A 127 -21.39 -13.54 -12.79
CA THR A 127 -20.85 -14.75 -13.45
C THR A 127 -19.38 -15.03 -13.09
N LEU A 128 -18.79 -14.29 -12.14
CA LEU A 128 -17.39 -14.43 -11.74
C LEU A 128 -16.98 -15.89 -11.50
N ASN A 129 -15.98 -16.37 -12.25
CA ASN A 129 -15.47 -17.75 -12.24
C ASN A 129 -16.50 -18.83 -12.66
N LYS A 130 -17.60 -18.42 -13.29
CA LYS A 130 -18.69 -19.28 -13.82
C LYS A 130 -18.96 -19.02 -15.31
N GLY A 131 -18.60 -17.83 -15.77
CA GLY A 131 -18.54 -17.39 -17.15
C GLY A 131 -17.72 -16.10 -17.17
N ASP A 132 -16.51 -16.20 -17.72
CA ASP A 132 -15.61 -15.06 -17.91
C ASP A 132 -15.20 -15.06 -19.39
N TRP A 133 -15.27 -13.91 -20.04
CA TRP A 133 -15.07 -13.79 -21.48
C TRP A 133 -14.08 -12.68 -21.80
N THR A 134 -13.33 -12.87 -22.87
CA THR A 134 -12.59 -11.80 -23.53
C THR A 134 -13.13 -11.72 -24.95
N TYR A 135 -13.65 -10.55 -25.31
CA TYR A 135 -14.38 -10.31 -26.56
C TYR A 135 -15.69 -11.10 -26.67
N GLY A 136 -16.55 -10.66 -27.59
CA GLY A 136 -17.83 -11.30 -27.87
C GLY A 136 -18.97 -10.31 -28.08
N ARG A 137 -20.15 -10.86 -28.36
CA ARG A 137 -21.42 -10.14 -28.31
C ARG A 137 -22.18 -10.59 -27.08
N PHE A 138 -22.67 -9.63 -26.30
CA PHE A 138 -23.41 -9.88 -25.06
C PHE A 138 -24.80 -9.29 -25.24
N GLU A 139 -25.83 -10.13 -25.26
CA GLU A 139 -27.23 -9.72 -25.43
C GLU A 139 -28.01 -10.00 -24.16
N ILE A 140 -28.63 -8.96 -23.61
CA ILE A 140 -29.45 -9.06 -22.41
C ILE A 140 -30.81 -8.44 -22.72
N ARG A 141 -31.86 -9.26 -22.71
CA ARG A 141 -33.22 -8.78 -22.89
C ARG A 141 -33.86 -8.53 -21.55
N ALA A 142 -34.09 -7.26 -21.22
CA ALA A 142 -34.57 -6.87 -19.90
C ALA A 142 -35.57 -5.71 -19.97
N LYS A 143 -36.37 -5.58 -18.92
CA LYS A 143 -37.25 -4.44 -18.65
C LYS A 143 -36.79 -3.76 -17.37
N MET A 144 -36.65 -2.44 -17.44
CA MET A 144 -36.10 -1.65 -16.34
C MET A 144 -37.17 -1.22 -15.32
N PRO A 145 -36.78 -0.99 -14.05
CA PRO A 145 -37.63 -0.35 -13.07
C PRO A 145 -37.86 1.13 -13.37
N GLU A 146 -38.86 1.72 -12.72
CA GLU A 146 -39.16 3.16 -12.77
C GLU A 146 -39.10 3.81 -11.39
N GLY A 147 -39.02 5.14 -11.35
CA GLY A 147 -39.15 5.93 -10.13
C GLY A 147 -37.83 6.49 -9.59
N GLN A 148 -37.93 7.62 -8.90
CA GLN A 148 -36.78 8.35 -8.36
C GLN A 148 -36.05 7.53 -7.29
N GLY A 149 -34.75 7.38 -7.47
CA GLY A 149 -33.84 6.60 -6.64
C GLY A 149 -33.54 5.20 -7.19
N THR A 150 -34.11 4.78 -8.32
CA THR A 150 -33.76 3.49 -8.94
C THR A 150 -32.50 3.61 -9.79
N TRP A 151 -31.65 2.58 -9.75
CA TRP A 151 -30.43 2.48 -10.57
C TRP A 151 -30.20 1.02 -11.01
N PRO A 152 -30.87 0.55 -12.07
CA PRO A 152 -30.56 -0.74 -12.71
C PRO A 152 -29.24 -0.68 -13.49
N ALA A 153 -28.48 -1.77 -13.45
CA ALA A 153 -27.24 -1.90 -14.23
C ALA A 153 -27.05 -3.33 -14.80
N ILE A 154 -26.56 -3.36 -16.04
CA ILE A 154 -26.04 -4.52 -16.76
C ILE A 154 -24.62 -4.17 -17.17
N TRP A 155 -23.64 -4.84 -16.59
CA TRP A 155 -22.24 -4.39 -16.67
C TRP A 155 -21.28 -5.54 -16.44
N MET A 156 -19.98 -5.25 -16.57
CA MET A 156 -18.93 -6.24 -16.49
C MET A 156 -17.71 -5.68 -15.76
N LEU A 157 -17.07 -6.54 -14.97
CA LEU A 157 -15.79 -6.26 -14.29
C LEU A 157 -14.74 -7.30 -14.69
N PRO A 158 -13.45 -6.96 -14.62
CA PRO A 158 -12.38 -7.90 -14.85
C PRO A 158 -12.45 -9.01 -13.80
N SER A 159 -12.25 -10.25 -14.24
CA SER A 159 -12.08 -11.40 -13.34
C SER A 159 -10.68 -11.45 -12.74
N ASP A 160 -9.71 -10.78 -13.37
CA ASP A 160 -8.31 -10.70 -12.96
C ASP A 160 -7.83 -9.23 -12.92
N ASN A 161 -7.21 -8.79 -11.82
CA ASN A 161 -6.71 -7.41 -11.65
C ASN A 161 -5.30 -7.22 -12.24
N LYS A 162 -5.13 -7.50 -13.54
CA LYS A 162 -3.80 -7.52 -14.20
C LYS A 162 -3.07 -6.18 -14.14
N TYR A 163 -3.79 -5.07 -14.27
CA TYR A 163 -3.22 -3.72 -14.32
C TYR A 163 -3.44 -2.95 -13.01
N GLY A 164 -3.67 -3.66 -11.89
CA GLY A 164 -4.05 -3.05 -10.62
C GLY A 164 -5.54 -3.14 -10.34
N THR A 165 -5.98 -2.56 -9.23
CA THR A 165 -7.40 -2.60 -8.84
C THR A 165 -8.23 -1.61 -9.68
N TRP A 166 -9.52 -1.51 -9.39
CA TRP A 166 -10.41 -0.62 -10.12
C TRP A 166 -9.93 0.85 -10.11
N ALA A 167 -9.98 1.59 -11.22
CA ALA A 167 -10.47 1.21 -12.56
C ALA A 167 -9.33 0.81 -13.52
N ALA A 168 -8.10 0.62 -13.03
CA ALA A 168 -6.95 0.36 -13.91
C ALA A 168 -7.10 -0.94 -14.71
N SER A 169 -7.81 -1.94 -14.18
CA SER A 169 -8.17 -3.17 -14.90
C SER A 169 -9.52 -3.12 -15.63
N GLY A 170 -10.18 -1.96 -15.66
CA GLY A 170 -11.35 -1.69 -16.49
C GLY A 170 -12.71 -1.98 -15.85
N GLU A 171 -13.76 -1.42 -16.47
CA GLU A 171 -15.18 -1.70 -16.27
C GLU A 171 -15.92 -1.45 -17.59
N ILE A 172 -16.87 -2.32 -17.95
CA ILE A 172 -17.71 -2.16 -19.14
C ILE A 172 -19.18 -2.14 -18.73
N ASP A 173 -19.82 -0.98 -18.85
CA ASP A 173 -21.24 -0.82 -18.62
C ASP A 173 -21.99 -1.02 -19.93
N ILE A 174 -22.67 -2.16 -20.07
CA ILE A 174 -23.51 -2.47 -21.23
C ILE A 174 -24.73 -1.56 -21.22
N MET A 175 -25.32 -1.38 -20.04
CA MET A 175 -26.42 -0.46 -19.82
C MET A 175 -26.54 -0.08 -18.35
N GLU A 176 -26.57 1.21 -18.09
CA GLU A 176 -27.08 1.79 -16.84
C GLU A 176 -28.23 2.77 -17.12
N ALA A 177 -29.10 2.95 -16.13
CA ALA A 177 -30.07 4.03 -16.11
C ALA A 177 -30.32 4.48 -14.67
N VAL A 178 -30.78 5.72 -14.50
CA VAL A 178 -31.26 6.20 -13.20
C VAL A 178 -32.63 6.85 -13.35
N ASN A 179 -33.48 6.65 -12.34
CA ASN A 179 -34.71 7.42 -12.14
C ASN A 179 -35.69 7.42 -13.33
N LEU A 180 -35.75 6.34 -14.12
CA LEU A 180 -36.62 6.28 -15.29
C LEU A 180 -38.05 6.68 -14.94
N LYS A 181 -38.67 7.47 -15.81
CA LYS A 181 -39.98 8.15 -15.66
C LYS A 181 -40.10 9.22 -14.59
N ALA A 182 -39.07 9.48 -13.78
CA ALA A 182 -39.02 10.71 -12.98
C ALA A 182 -38.96 11.94 -13.92
N PRO A 183 -39.36 13.14 -13.46
CA PRO A 183 -39.24 14.35 -14.26
C PRO A 183 -37.76 14.66 -14.57
N SER A 184 -37.38 14.58 -15.83
CA SER A 184 -35.99 14.74 -16.26
C SER A 184 -35.47 16.16 -15.99
N ASP A 185 -34.21 16.25 -15.59
CA ASP A 185 -33.43 17.49 -15.45
C ASP A 185 -32.52 17.74 -16.66
N ASP A 186 -32.58 16.88 -17.69
CA ASP A 186 -31.93 17.12 -18.97
C ASP A 186 -32.39 18.45 -19.57
N PRO A 187 -31.46 19.36 -19.92
CA PRO A 187 -31.81 20.61 -20.62
C PRO A 187 -32.61 20.41 -21.91
N GLN A 188 -32.46 19.27 -22.59
CA GLN A 188 -33.18 18.98 -23.84
C GLN A 188 -34.57 18.37 -23.64
N ALA A 189 -34.84 17.78 -22.47
CA ALA A 189 -36.06 17.04 -22.17
C ALA A 189 -36.68 17.43 -20.81
N GLN A 190 -36.39 18.65 -20.34
CA GLN A 190 -36.71 19.09 -18.98
C GLN A 190 -38.19 18.88 -18.61
N GLY A 191 -38.42 18.17 -17.51
CA GLY A 191 -39.74 17.87 -16.96
C GLY A 191 -40.51 16.77 -17.69
N THR A 192 -39.99 16.21 -18.79
CA THR A 192 -40.54 15.01 -19.41
C THR A 192 -40.08 13.75 -18.66
N PRO A 193 -40.77 12.60 -18.80
CA PRO A 193 -40.32 11.36 -18.16
C PRO A 193 -38.90 10.96 -18.61
N GLU A 194 -37.97 10.83 -17.66
CA GLU A 194 -36.59 10.39 -17.91
C GLU A 194 -36.59 9.02 -18.61
N ASN A 195 -35.84 8.91 -19.70
CA ASN A 195 -35.87 7.74 -20.58
C ASN A 195 -34.49 7.40 -21.17
N ARG A 196 -33.42 8.00 -20.63
CA ARG A 196 -32.05 7.69 -21.06
C ARG A 196 -31.53 6.41 -20.45
N VAL A 197 -30.76 5.71 -21.26
CA VAL A 197 -29.82 4.66 -20.84
C VAL A 197 -28.41 5.07 -21.23
N TYR A 198 -27.40 4.51 -20.56
CA TYR A 198 -26.01 4.90 -20.71
C TYR A 198 -25.15 3.66 -20.95
N GLY A 199 -24.24 3.75 -21.92
CA GLY A 199 -23.13 2.81 -22.09
C GLY A 199 -21.82 3.51 -21.79
N THR A 200 -21.00 2.94 -20.91
CA THR A 200 -19.83 3.62 -20.33
C THR A 200 -18.65 2.64 -20.20
N LEU A 201 -17.44 3.17 -20.36
CA LEU A 201 -16.19 2.49 -20.01
C LEU A 201 -15.50 3.25 -18.88
N HIS A 202 -15.03 2.53 -17.86
CA HIS A 202 -14.13 3.06 -16.84
C HIS A 202 -12.73 2.46 -17.01
N TYR A 203 -11.70 3.30 -16.96
CA TYR A 203 -10.31 2.93 -17.23
C TYR A 203 -9.34 3.96 -16.63
N GLY A 204 -8.05 3.87 -16.96
CA GLY A 204 -7.02 4.81 -16.53
C GLY A 204 -6.14 4.25 -15.42
N ARG A 205 -5.91 5.04 -14.36
CA ARG A 205 -5.19 4.57 -13.16
C ARG A 205 -6.17 4.00 -12.14
N GLN A 206 -5.64 3.38 -11.09
CA GLN A 206 -6.43 3.05 -9.90
C GLN A 206 -7.05 4.32 -9.33
N TRP A 207 -8.23 4.21 -8.69
CA TRP A 207 -8.84 5.33 -7.97
C TRP A 207 -7.83 6.01 -7.02
N PRO A 208 -7.78 7.35 -6.96
CA PRO A 208 -8.68 8.32 -7.60
C PRO A 208 -8.26 8.77 -9.01
N GLY A 209 -7.23 8.18 -9.61
CA GLY A 209 -6.69 8.56 -10.92
C GLY A 209 -7.41 7.93 -12.12
N ASN A 210 -8.58 7.32 -11.91
CA ASN A 210 -9.39 6.74 -12.97
C ASN A 210 -10.14 7.82 -13.77
N VAL A 211 -10.50 7.47 -15.00
CA VAL A 211 -11.36 8.27 -15.88
C VAL A 211 -12.47 7.38 -16.44
N HIS A 212 -13.46 8.00 -17.09
CA HIS A 212 -14.53 7.29 -17.79
C HIS A 212 -14.96 8.06 -19.03
N SER A 213 -15.60 7.35 -19.96
CA SER A 213 -16.24 7.92 -21.13
C SER A 213 -17.38 7.01 -21.60
N GLY A 214 -18.42 7.61 -22.16
CA GLY A 214 -19.61 6.89 -22.59
C GLY A 214 -20.55 7.78 -23.37
N ALA A 215 -21.71 7.23 -23.74
CA ALA A 215 -22.77 7.93 -24.44
C ALA A 215 -24.14 7.57 -23.86
N ASP A 216 -25.08 8.51 -23.94
CA ASP A 216 -26.48 8.25 -23.61
C ASP A 216 -27.30 7.91 -24.85
N TYR A 217 -28.35 7.11 -24.67
CA TYR A 217 -29.29 6.75 -25.71
C TYR A 217 -30.73 6.88 -25.24
N ARG A 218 -31.61 7.30 -26.15
CA ARG A 218 -33.06 7.33 -25.95
C ARG A 218 -33.73 6.47 -27.01
N LEU A 219 -34.64 5.61 -26.56
CA LEU A 219 -35.48 4.84 -27.46
C LEU A 219 -36.31 5.76 -28.37
N PRO A 220 -36.58 5.33 -29.62
CA PRO A 220 -37.34 6.12 -30.58
C PRO A 220 -38.78 6.34 -30.13
N GLU A 221 -39.43 7.35 -30.72
CA GLU A 221 -40.85 7.68 -30.50
C GLU A 221 -41.25 7.99 -29.05
N GLY A 222 -40.28 8.25 -28.17
CA GLY A 222 -40.52 8.54 -26.75
C GLY A 222 -40.86 7.30 -25.93
N LEU A 223 -40.53 6.10 -26.42
CA LEU A 223 -40.59 4.88 -25.62
C LEU A 223 -39.68 5.00 -24.40
N ASN A 224 -40.07 4.31 -23.33
CA ASN A 224 -39.31 4.27 -22.08
C ASN A 224 -38.79 2.86 -21.81
N PRO A 225 -37.53 2.69 -21.36
CA PRO A 225 -36.98 1.39 -20.97
C PRO A 225 -37.78 0.64 -19.90
N ALA A 226 -38.62 1.34 -19.12
CA ALA A 226 -39.50 0.75 -18.12
C ALA A 226 -40.89 0.34 -18.64
N ASP A 227 -41.26 0.66 -19.90
CA ASP A 227 -42.56 0.31 -20.47
C ASP A 227 -42.63 -1.14 -20.99
N GLY A 228 -41.48 -1.74 -21.31
CA GLY A 228 -41.41 -3.07 -21.89
C GLY A 228 -40.00 -3.64 -21.88
N PHE A 229 -39.87 -4.85 -22.41
CA PHE A 229 -38.57 -5.48 -22.60
C PHE A 229 -37.88 -4.95 -23.83
N HIS A 230 -36.61 -4.62 -23.67
CA HIS A 230 -35.68 -4.20 -24.72
C HIS A 230 -34.43 -5.09 -24.66
N GLU A 231 -33.74 -5.22 -25.80
CA GLU A 231 -32.43 -5.88 -25.84
C GLU A 231 -31.33 -4.83 -25.68
N TYR A 232 -30.47 -5.03 -24.69
CA TYR A 232 -29.26 -4.25 -24.47
C TYR A 232 -28.07 -5.12 -24.83
N ALA A 233 -27.17 -4.60 -25.64
CA ALA A 233 -26.02 -5.37 -26.06
C ALA A 233 -24.75 -4.56 -26.24
N ILE A 234 -23.62 -5.25 -26.10
CA ILE A 234 -22.35 -4.80 -26.64
C ILE A 234 -21.82 -5.80 -27.66
N GLU A 235 -21.06 -5.29 -28.62
CA GLU A 235 -20.08 -6.07 -29.38
C GLU A 235 -18.69 -5.57 -29.01
N TRP A 236 -17.88 -6.45 -28.42
CA TRP A 236 -16.54 -6.17 -27.93
C TRP A 236 -15.53 -7.00 -28.73
N GLU A 237 -14.58 -6.33 -29.34
CA GLU A 237 -13.44 -6.90 -30.04
C GLU A 237 -12.15 -6.19 -29.62
N GLU A 238 -11.00 -6.74 -30.00
CA GLU A 238 -9.69 -6.15 -29.71
C GLU A 238 -9.62 -4.74 -30.29
N GLY A 239 -9.56 -3.75 -29.40
CA GLY A 239 -9.44 -2.33 -29.75
C GLY A 239 -10.75 -1.59 -29.99
N GLU A 240 -11.93 -2.23 -29.89
CA GLU A 240 -13.21 -1.55 -30.14
C GLU A 240 -14.39 -2.16 -29.36
N ILE A 241 -15.22 -1.30 -28.76
CA ILE A 241 -16.48 -1.67 -28.08
C ILE A 241 -17.62 -0.85 -28.67
N ARG A 242 -18.73 -1.52 -28.99
CA ARG A 242 -19.92 -0.92 -29.60
C ARG A 242 -21.15 -1.25 -28.77
N TRP A 243 -22.02 -0.28 -28.54
CA TRP A 243 -23.25 -0.44 -27.77
C TRP A 243 -24.50 -0.42 -28.64
N TYR A 244 -25.46 -1.25 -28.26
CA TYR A 244 -26.71 -1.48 -28.97
C TYR A 244 -27.91 -1.46 -28.04
N VAL A 245 -29.02 -0.90 -28.52
CA VAL A 245 -30.35 -1.10 -27.92
C VAL A 245 -31.33 -1.47 -29.02
N ASP A 246 -32.00 -2.62 -28.90
CA ASP A 246 -32.87 -3.19 -29.93
C ASP A 246 -32.22 -3.21 -31.33
N ASP A 247 -30.98 -3.73 -31.39
CA ASP A 247 -30.10 -3.77 -32.58
C ASP A 247 -29.68 -2.40 -33.15
N VAL A 248 -30.06 -1.28 -32.51
CA VAL A 248 -29.58 0.05 -32.90
C VAL A 248 -28.20 0.29 -32.29
N HIS A 249 -27.17 0.25 -33.14
CA HIS A 249 -25.82 0.68 -32.80
C HIS A 249 -25.81 2.19 -32.54
N PHE A 250 -25.75 2.60 -31.27
CA PHE A 250 -25.82 4.02 -30.92
C PHE A 250 -24.46 4.64 -30.60
N ALA A 251 -23.49 3.85 -30.13
CA ALA A 251 -22.16 4.36 -29.77
C ALA A 251 -21.05 3.34 -30.05
N THR A 252 -19.88 3.85 -30.40
CA THR A 252 -18.61 3.13 -30.55
C THR A 252 -17.54 3.83 -29.73
N GLN A 253 -16.68 3.08 -29.06
CA GLN A 253 -15.40 3.57 -28.56
C GLN A 253 -14.25 2.69 -29.06
N THR A 254 -13.14 3.31 -29.46
CA THR A 254 -11.92 2.65 -29.95
C THR A 254 -10.75 2.84 -28.99
N SER A 255 -9.70 2.03 -29.13
CA SER A 255 -8.53 2.00 -28.23
C SER A 255 -7.68 3.26 -28.20
N ASP A 256 -7.84 4.17 -29.15
CA ASP A 256 -7.25 5.51 -29.09
C ASP A 256 -7.92 6.40 -28.02
N GLY A 257 -9.12 6.03 -27.59
CA GLY A 257 -9.90 6.71 -26.56
C GLY A 257 -9.81 6.09 -25.17
N TRP A 258 -9.02 5.04 -24.94
CA TRP A 258 -8.80 4.55 -23.57
C TRP A 258 -7.35 4.22 -23.29
N TYR A 259 -7.03 4.03 -22.02
CA TYR A 259 -5.71 3.62 -21.57
C TYR A 259 -5.78 2.94 -20.22
N SER A 260 -4.71 2.22 -19.86
CA SER A 260 -4.45 1.79 -18.49
C SER A 260 -3.02 2.15 -18.08
N GLN A 261 -2.87 2.61 -16.83
CA GLN A 261 -1.58 2.91 -16.22
C GLN A 261 -1.51 2.30 -14.83
N TYR A 262 -0.40 1.64 -14.54
CA TYR A 262 -0.17 0.93 -13.28
C TYR A 262 1.26 1.09 -12.81
N GLN A 263 1.50 0.88 -11.52
CA GLN A 263 2.86 0.85 -10.97
C GLN A 263 3.41 -0.56 -11.00
N ASP A 264 4.66 -0.72 -11.44
CA ASP A 264 5.37 -1.99 -11.33
C ASP A 264 5.87 -2.24 -9.89
N GLN A 265 6.61 -3.34 -9.68
CA GLN A 265 7.13 -3.72 -8.36
C GLN A 265 8.12 -2.70 -7.78
N SER A 266 8.70 -1.82 -8.61
CA SER A 266 9.57 -0.72 -8.19
C SER A 266 8.82 0.59 -7.97
N GLY A 267 7.48 0.58 -8.00
CA GLY A 267 6.65 1.77 -7.82
C GLY A 267 6.63 2.71 -9.01
N GLN A 268 7.27 2.35 -10.14
CA GLN A 268 7.34 3.18 -11.33
C GLN A 268 6.09 3.01 -12.20
N TRP A 269 5.56 4.12 -12.69
CA TRP A 269 4.40 4.10 -13.59
C TRP A 269 4.74 3.50 -14.95
N GLN A 270 3.85 2.66 -15.44
CA GLN A 270 3.92 2.01 -16.75
C GLN A 270 2.61 2.25 -17.51
N ASN A 271 2.72 2.42 -18.83
CA ASN A 271 1.57 2.33 -19.72
C ASN A 271 1.31 0.85 -20.05
N ALA A 272 0.05 0.44 -19.95
CA ALA A 272 -0.39 -0.87 -20.42
C ALA A 272 -0.42 -0.92 -21.98
N PRO A 273 -0.54 -2.11 -22.59
CA PRO A 273 -0.76 -2.26 -24.03
C PRO A 273 -1.98 -1.47 -24.53
N GLU A 274 -2.03 -1.16 -25.83
CA GLU A 274 -3.07 -0.31 -26.43
C GLU A 274 -4.51 -0.82 -26.23
N ALA A 275 -4.73 -2.14 -26.29
CA ALA A 275 -6.05 -2.72 -26.07
C ALA A 275 -6.47 -2.74 -24.58
N ALA A 276 -5.54 -2.48 -23.65
CA ALA A 276 -5.81 -2.50 -22.22
C ALA A 276 -6.63 -1.28 -21.77
N PRO A 277 -7.54 -1.43 -20.80
CA PRO A 277 -7.72 -2.63 -19.96
C PRO A 277 -8.70 -3.68 -20.52
N PHE A 278 -9.29 -3.43 -21.69
CA PHE A 278 -10.32 -4.28 -22.29
C PHE A 278 -9.73 -5.39 -23.16
N ASP A 279 -8.58 -5.94 -22.73
CA ASP A 279 -7.87 -7.07 -23.32
C ASP A 279 -7.83 -8.30 -22.39
N GLU A 280 -8.52 -8.24 -21.25
CA GLU A 280 -8.56 -9.28 -20.23
C GLU A 280 -9.91 -9.98 -20.13
N ARG A 281 -10.04 -10.98 -19.24
CA ARG A 281 -11.31 -11.69 -19.01
C ARG A 281 -12.22 -10.87 -18.10
N PHE A 282 -13.47 -10.69 -18.52
CA PHE A 282 -14.50 -9.99 -17.76
C PHE A 282 -15.65 -10.94 -17.42
N HIS A 283 -16.23 -10.76 -16.24
CA HIS A 283 -17.46 -11.40 -15.82
C HIS A 283 -18.62 -10.39 -15.80
N MET A 284 -19.83 -10.89 -16.02
CA MET A 284 -21.03 -10.07 -16.10
C MET A 284 -21.71 -9.92 -14.75
N ILE A 285 -22.37 -8.77 -14.56
CA ILE A 285 -23.06 -8.37 -13.35
C ILE A 285 -24.45 -7.83 -13.72
N LEU A 286 -25.46 -8.29 -12.98
CA LEU A 286 -26.83 -7.79 -13.05
C LEU A 286 -27.25 -7.33 -11.65
N ASN A 287 -27.67 -6.08 -11.50
CA ASN A 287 -28.19 -5.58 -10.23
C ASN A 287 -29.21 -4.45 -10.39
N LEU A 288 -29.92 -4.20 -9.29
CA LEU A 288 -30.75 -3.03 -9.09
C LEU A 288 -30.32 -2.30 -7.81
N ALA A 289 -29.55 -1.23 -7.95
CA ALA A 289 -29.18 -0.35 -6.85
C ALA A 289 -30.32 0.62 -6.49
N VAL A 290 -30.25 1.16 -5.26
CA VAL A 290 -31.16 2.19 -4.74
C VAL A 290 -30.35 3.37 -4.22
N GLY A 291 -30.63 4.56 -4.74
CA GLY A 291 -29.90 5.77 -4.38
C GLY A 291 -28.50 5.80 -4.97
N GLY A 292 -27.50 6.11 -4.14
CA GLY A 292 -26.15 6.38 -4.60
C GLY A 292 -25.97 7.82 -5.09
N SER A 293 -24.71 8.25 -5.16
CA SER A 293 -24.32 9.61 -5.50
C SER A 293 -24.88 10.06 -6.84
N TRP A 294 -25.05 9.17 -7.82
CA TRP A 294 -25.61 9.55 -9.12
C TRP A 294 -27.13 9.66 -9.11
N ALA A 295 -27.85 8.58 -8.78
CA ALA A 295 -29.31 8.57 -8.83
C ALA A 295 -29.93 9.61 -7.87
N ALA A 296 -29.35 9.78 -6.67
CA ALA A 296 -29.85 10.73 -5.67
C ALA A 296 -29.57 12.21 -6.02
N ASN A 297 -28.65 12.50 -6.95
CA ASN A 297 -28.34 13.88 -7.37
C ASN A 297 -28.90 14.24 -8.75
N THR A 298 -29.55 13.30 -9.44
CA THR A 298 -30.13 13.48 -10.78
C THR A 298 -31.65 13.62 -10.70
N ASN A 299 -32.24 14.38 -11.61
CA ASN A 299 -33.68 14.62 -11.73
C ASN A 299 -34.31 15.30 -10.50
N ALA A 300 -35.24 14.64 -9.79
CA ALA A 300 -35.96 15.23 -8.66
C ALA A 300 -35.14 15.28 -7.36
N LYS A 301 -33.95 14.65 -7.36
CA LYS A 301 -33.05 14.47 -6.21
C LYS A 301 -33.63 13.61 -5.09
N GLY A 302 -32.74 13.00 -4.31
CA GLY A 302 -33.10 12.05 -3.26
C GLY A 302 -33.68 10.75 -3.80
N ILE A 303 -34.40 10.04 -2.91
CA ILE A 303 -35.07 8.76 -3.19
C ILE A 303 -36.55 8.96 -2.89
N ASP A 304 -37.44 8.57 -3.81
CA ASP A 304 -38.87 8.50 -3.53
C ASP A 304 -39.20 7.12 -2.96
N GLU A 305 -39.31 7.04 -1.63
CA GLU A 305 -39.59 5.76 -0.96
C GLU A 305 -40.92 5.13 -1.42
N GLN A 306 -41.88 5.93 -1.94
CA GLN A 306 -43.18 5.43 -2.41
C GLN A 306 -43.09 4.72 -3.76
N ALA A 307 -41.98 4.87 -4.48
CA ALA A 307 -41.74 4.15 -5.72
C ALA A 307 -41.50 2.65 -5.48
N PHE A 308 -41.06 2.25 -4.28
CA PHE A 308 -40.65 0.89 -3.96
C PHE A 308 -41.82 0.04 -3.42
N PRO A 309 -41.87 -1.27 -3.73
CA PRO A 309 -40.83 -2.06 -4.42
C PRO A 309 -40.76 -1.84 -5.93
N GLN A 310 -39.55 -1.99 -6.47
CA GLN A 310 -39.26 -1.90 -7.91
C GLN A 310 -38.52 -3.13 -8.41
N THR A 311 -38.74 -3.48 -9.69
CA THR A 311 -38.20 -4.70 -10.29
C THR A 311 -37.45 -4.43 -11.58
N MET A 312 -36.27 -5.03 -11.70
CA MET A 312 -35.62 -5.30 -12.98
C MET A 312 -35.97 -6.72 -13.40
N GLU A 313 -36.54 -6.87 -14.59
CA GLU A 313 -37.00 -8.15 -15.14
C GLU A 313 -36.09 -8.54 -16.31
N VAL A 314 -35.46 -9.72 -16.28
CA VAL A 314 -34.54 -10.21 -17.33
C VAL A 314 -35.09 -11.49 -17.94
N ASP A 315 -35.33 -11.48 -19.25
CA ASP A 315 -35.87 -12.60 -20.03
C ASP A 315 -34.77 -13.58 -20.44
N TYR A 316 -33.65 -13.08 -20.95
CA TYR A 316 -32.47 -13.90 -21.20
C TYR A 316 -31.19 -13.11 -21.11
N VAL A 317 -30.09 -13.85 -20.96
CA VAL A 317 -28.72 -13.40 -21.17
C VAL A 317 -28.07 -14.37 -22.16
N ARG A 318 -27.49 -13.86 -23.25
CA ARG A 318 -26.79 -14.66 -24.25
C ARG A 318 -25.43 -14.06 -24.56
N VAL A 319 -24.43 -14.92 -24.70
CA VAL A 319 -23.07 -14.54 -25.07
C VAL A 319 -22.66 -15.31 -26.31
N TYR A 320 -22.11 -14.58 -27.28
CA TYR A 320 -21.69 -15.10 -28.57
C TYR A 320 -20.22 -14.79 -28.81
N GLU A 321 -19.56 -15.72 -29.51
CA GLU A 321 -18.19 -15.59 -29.98
C GLU A 321 -18.17 -15.38 -31.49
N CYS A 322 -17.22 -14.59 -31.98
CA CYS A 322 -17.08 -14.35 -33.40
C CYS A 322 -16.44 -15.56 -34.10
N SER A 323 -17.14 -16.19 -35.05
CA SER A 323 -16.61 -17.34 -35.80
C SER A 323 -15.50 -16.98 -36.81
N ILE A 324 -15.37 -15.71 -37.19
CA ILE A 324 -14.33 -15.26 -38.13
C ILE A 324 -12.97 -15.18 -37.44
N ASN A 325 -12.91 -14.48 -36.31
CA ASN A 325 -11.70 -14.39 -35.49
C ASN A 325 -12.04 -14.49 -34.01
N PRO A 326 -12.11 -15.72 -33.45
CA PRO A 326 -12.40 -15.94 -32.03
C PRO A 326 -11.39 -15.27 -31.10
N ALA A 327 -10.12 -15.18 -31.51
CA ALA A 327 -9.04 -14.67 -30.66
C ALA A 327 -9.11 -13.16 -30.42
N THR A 328 -9.65 -12.40 -31.37
CA THR A 328 -9.73 -10.93 -31.29
C THR A 328 -11.16 -10.41 -31.34
N GLY A 329 -12.17 -11.27 -31.53
CA GLY A 329 -13.56 -10.87 -31.75
C GLY A 329 -13.85 -10.25 -33.12
N GLN A 330 -12.83 -10.00 -33.95
CA GLN A 330 -12.95 -9.16 -35.13
C GLN A 330 -13.67 -9.81 -36.32
N GLY A 331 -14.47 -8.99 -37.00
CA GLY A 331 -15.07 -9.31 -38.31
C GLY A 331 -16.53 -9.76 -38.26
N CYS A 332 -17.12 -9.91 -37.08
CA CYS A 332 -18.54 -10.26 -36.91
C CYS A 332 -19.43 -9.04 -36.60
N ALA A 333 -18.85 -7.86 -36.38
CA ALA A 333 -19.56 -6.70 -35.88
C ALA A 333 -20.63 -6.14 -36.83
N THR A 334 -21.70 -5.60 -36.25
CA THR A 334 -22.82 -4.96 -36.96
C THR A 334 -22.70 -3.43 -36.88
N ILE A 335 -22.09 -2.81 -37.88
CA ILE A 335 -21.71 -1.39 -37.79
C ILE A 335 -22.77 -0.48 -38.44
N ASP A 336 -23.24 0.54 -37.71
CA ASP A 336 -23.91 1.72 -38.27
C ASP A 336 -22.91 2.87 -38.36
N ALA A 337 -22.73 3.44 -39.54
CA ALA A 337 -21.83 4.56 -39.76
C ALA A 337 -22.28 5.87 -39.08
N ASN A 338 -23.51 5.92 -38.55
CA ASN A 338 -24.05 7.07 -37.82
C ASN A 338 -23.95 6.93 -36.30
N ALA A 339 -23.44 5.81 -35.79
CA ALA A 339 -23.22 5.64 -34.35
C ALA A 339 -22.26 6.73 -33.83
N GLU A 340 -22.50 7.21 -32.62
CA GLU A 340 -21.65 8.19 -31.96
C GLU A 340 -20.25 7.62 -31.73
N GLN A 341 -19.22 8.38 -32.08
CA GLN A 341 -17.84 8.03 -31.75
C GLN A 341 -17.49 8.66 -30.41
N VAL A 342 -17.37 7.84 -29.37
CA VAL A 342 -16.99 8.26 -28.03
C VAL A 342 -15.49 8.52 -28.02
N PRO A 343 -15.04 9.79 -27.85
CA PRO A 343 -13.64 10.15 -28.05
C PRO A 343 -12.71 9.64 -26.94
N GLY A 344 -13.23 9.43 -25.74
CA GLY A 344 -12.46 8.93 -24.61
C GLY A 344 -11.33 9.86 -24.12
N HIS A 345 -10.32 9.29 -23.45
CA HIS A 345 -9.17 10.00 -22.89
C HIS A 345 -7.84 9.33 -23.27
N SER A 346 -6.82 10.15 -23.54
CA SER A 346 -5.46 9.65 -23.75
C SER A 346 -4.70 9.47 -22.43
N ALA A 347 -3.76 8.53 -22.40
CA ALA A 347 -2.85 8.36 -21.27
C ALA A 347 -2.08 9.66 -20.95
N PRO A 348 -2.04 10.10 -19.67
CA PRO A 348 -1.20 11.22 -19.27
C PRO A 348 0.28 10.84 -19.38
N ASP A 349 1.15 11.82 -19.65
CA ASP A 349 2.59 11.59 -19.71
C ASP A 349 3.11 11.00 -18.39
N ILE A 350 3.96 9.98 -18.49
CA ILE A 350 4.72 9.45 -17.35
C ILE A 350 6.01 10.24 -17.27
N THR A 351 6.03 11.27 -16.43
CA THR A 351 7.27 11.99 -16.09
C THR A 351 8.06 11.21 -15.05
N PRO A 352 9.38 11.05 -15.21
CA PRO A 352 10.24 10.52 -14.14
C PRO A 352 10.00 11.31 -12.85
N GLN A 353 9.96 10.61 -11.72
CA GLN A 353 9.83 11.25 -10.42
C GLN A 353 10.95 12.28 -10.24
N THR A 354 10.59 13.47 -9.77
CA THR A 354 11.57 14.53 -9.53
C THR A 354 12.27 14.24 -8.22
N GLN A 355 13.52 13.80 -8.29
CA GLN A 355 14.36 13.62 -7.12
C GLN A 355 14.69 14.99 -6.50
N ILE A 356 14.45 15.10 -5.20
CA ILE A 356 14.72 16.29 -4.42
C ILE A 356 16.20 16.29 -4.01
N PRO A 357 16.96 17.31 -4.42
CA PRO A 357 18.37 17.40 -4.12
C PRO A 357 18.62 17.80 -2.67
N GLY A 358 19.67 17.24 -2.07
CA GLY A 358 20.21 17.67 -0.78
C GLY A 358 21.15 18.90 -0.90
N PRO A 359 21.73 19.37 0.23
CA PRO A 359 21.51 18.88 1.59
C PRO A 359 20.27 19.44 2.26
N ALA A 360 19.63 20.45 1.67
CA ALA A 360 18.46 21.11 2.25
C ALA A 360 17.47 21.51 1.15
N PHE A 361 16.19 21.35 1.44
CA PHE A 361 15.10 21.69 0.54
C PHE A 361 13.99 22.37 1.35
N SER A 362 13.73 23.64 1.06
CA SER A 362 12.68 24.41 1.74
C SER A 362 11.33 24.08 1.11
N LEU A 363 10.40 23.56 1.92
CA LEU A 363 9.02 23.35 1.51
C LEU A 363 8.20 24.65 1.66
N TYR A 364 8.46 25.38 2.74
CA TYR A 364 7.80 26.63 3.07
C TYR A 364 8.73 27.54 3.88
N SER A 365 8.84 28.80 3.46
CA SER A 365 9.49 29.87 4.24
C SER A 365 8.50 31.03 4.41
N ASP A 366 8.54 32.05 3.56
CA ASP A 366 7.48 33.07 3.48
C ASP A 366 6.29 32.61 2.63
N GLN A 367 6.54 31.69 1.72
CA GLN A 367 5.62 31.13 0.75
C GLN A 367 6.02 29.67 0.48
N PRO A 368 5.11 28.81 0.00
CA PRO A 368 5.49 27.46 -0.41
C PRO A 368 6.48 27.50 -1.58
N ASP A 369 7.29 26.46 -1.72
CA ASP A 369 8.08 26.26 -2.94
C ASP A 369 7.17 26.31 -4.18
N ASN A 370 7.69 26.77 -5.32
CA ASN A 370 6.89 26.93 -6.54
C ASN A 370 6.25 25.62 -7.04
N ALA A 371 6.81 24.47 -6.65
CA ALA A 371 6.27 23.16 -6.96
C ALA A 371 5.20 22.68 -5.95
N LEU A 372 4.90 23.42 -4.89
CA LEU A 372 3.99 22.99 -3.82
C LEU A 372 2.79 23.93 -3.66
N ALA A 373 1.62 23.34 -3.40
CA ALA A 373 0.41 24.05 -3.01
C ALA A 373 0.11 23.84 -1.52
N ILE A 374 -0.48 24.84 -0.86
CA ILE A 374 -0.99 24.67 0.50
C ILE A 374 -2.44 24.22 0.40
N GLU A 375 -2.72 23.04 0.94
CA GLU A 375 -4.04 22.41 0.90
C GLU A 375 -4.45 21.91 2.29
N SER A 376 -5.70 21.44 2.37
CA SER A 376 -6.27 20.98 3.64
C SER A 376 -7.37 19.96 3.46
N TYR A 377 -7.42 18.98 4.36
CA TYR A 377 -8.58 18.11 4.54
C TYR A 377 -9.46 18.68 5.65
N ASN A 378 -10.66 19.15 5.31
CA ASN A 378 -11.56 19.84 6.24
C ASN A 378 -13.04 19.42 6.04
N PRO A 379 -13.37 18.13 6.24
CA PRO A 379 -14.71 17.60 5.96
C PRO A 379 -15.79 18.20 6.86
N GLU A 380 -15.43 18.64 8.08
CA GLU A 380 -16.36 19.20 9.06
C GLU A 380 -16.44 20.74 9.02
N GLY A 381 -15.61 21.40 8.20
CA GLY A 381 -15.50 22.86 8.18
C GLY A 381 -14.97 23.47 9.49
N SER A 382 -14.34 22.67 10.35
CA SER A 382 -13.89 23.04 11.70
C SER A 382 -12.49 23.68 11.72
N MET A 383 -11.78 23.63 10.60
CA MET A 383 -10.43 24.17 10.43
C MET A 383 -10.39 25.47 9.63
N THR A 384 -9.43 26.34 9.95
CA THR A 384 -9.10 27.54 9.17
C THR A 384 -7.60 27.70 9.05
N ILE A 385 -7.12 27.92 7.82
CA ILE A 385 -5.71 28.20 7.51
C ILE A 385 -5.60 29.64 7.02
N SER A 386 -4.60 30.36 7.52
CA SER A 386 -4.31 31.73 7.09
C SER A 386 -2.81 31.97 7.03
N GLN A 387 -2.40 32.97 6.24
CA GLN A 387 -1.01 33.42 6.13
C GLN A 387 -0.85 34.83 6.71
N PRO A 388 -0.87 35.01 8.05
CA PRO A 388 -0.72 36.33 8.64
C PRO A 388 0.66 36.94 8.35
N VAL A 389 0.68 38.08 7.67
CA VAL A 389 1.90 38.85 7.41
C VAL A 389 2.31 39.62 8.66
N ALA A 390 3.53 39.41 9.15
CA ALA A 390 4.17 40.31 10.12
C ALA A 390 5.13 41.27 9.40
N ALA A 391 5.65 42.28 10.09
CA ALA A 391 6.48 43.34 9.50
C ALA A 391 7.75 42.84 8.77
N THR A 392 8.18 41.60 8.99
CA THR A 392 9.39 41.00 8.40
C THR A 392 9.28 39.51 8.01
N ASN A 393 8.13 38.83 8.20
CA ASN A 393 7.98 37.39 7.87
C ASN A 393 6.50 36.98 7.71
N THR A 394 6.20 36.08 6.78
CA THR A 394 4.88 35.48 6.51
C THR A 394 4.88 34.02 6.98
N ARG A 395 3.93 33.66 7.84
CA ARG A 395 3.86 32.33 8.47
C ARG A 395 2.53 31.65 8.22
N LEU A 396 2.47 30.33 8.33
CA LEU A 396 1.22 29.58 8.32
C LEU A 396 0.59 29.62 9.70
N ARG A 397 -0.69 29.96 9.77
CA ARG A 397 -1.48 29.87 10.99
C ARG A 397 -2.62 28.89 10.79
N LEU A 398 -2.63 27.87 11.62
CA LEU A 398 -3.62 26.81 11.64
C LEU A 398 -4.48 26.96 12.89
N TRP A 399 -5.77 27.19 12.67
CA TRP A 399 -6.79 27.09 13.72
C TRP A 399 -7.63 25.85 13.49
N GLN A 400 -7.69 24.97 14.49
CA GLN A 400 -8.59 23.84 14.52
C GLN A 400 -9.53 23.97 15.72
N SER A 401 -10.82 23.75 15.48
CA SER A 401 -11.87 23.79 16.52
C SER A 401 -12.53 22.43 16.75
N GLY A 402 -12.35 21.47 15.83
CA GLY A 402 -12.84 20.09 15.92
C GLY A 402 -11.72 19.07 16.20
N SER A 403 -11.99 17.79 15.94
CA SER A 403 -11.04 16.68 16.08
C SER A 403 -10.59 16.08 14.74
N VAL A 404 -11.14 16.56 13.62
CA VAL A 404 -10.86 16.04 12.28
C VAL A 404 -10.41 17.16 11.36
N GLY A 405 -9.27 16.94 10.71
CA GLY A 405 -8.76 17.78 9.63
C GLY A 405 -7.26 18.01 9.73
N ASN A 406 -6.64 18.36 8.61
CA ASN A 406 -5.20 18.62 8.53
C ASN A 406 -4.85 19.70 7.51
N LEU A 407 -3.66 20.26 7.66
CA LEU A 407 -2.97 21.13 6.72
C LEU A 407 -1.87 20.32 6.05
N PHE A 408 -1.69 20.45 4.74
CA PHE A 408 -0.57 19.82 4.05
C PHE A 408 -0.01 20.66 2.91
N LEU A 409 1.25 20.41 2.59
CA LEU A 409 1.90 20.91 1.38
C LEU A 409 1.78 19.82 0.32
N ALA A 410 1.13 20.09 -0.80
CA ALA A 410 0.81 19.14 -1.85
C ALA A 410 1.70 19.35 -3.09
N ALA A 411 2.32 18.29 -3.58
CA ALA A 411 3.02 18.27 -4.85
C ALA A 411 2.05 17.92 -6.00
N PRO A 412 2.20 18.53 -7.19
CA PRO A 412 1.35 18.26 -8.35
C PRO A 412 1.58 16.86 -8.94
N GLN A 413 2.72 16.23 -8.62
CA GLN A 413 3.10 14.85 -8.91
C GLN A 413 3.97 14.34 -7.76
N PRO A 414 4.04 13.01 -7.52
CA PRO A 414 4.90 12.45 -6.48
C PRO A 414 6.38 12.88 -6.63
N LEU A 415 7.00 13.26 -5.53
CA LEU A 415 8.41 13.68 -5.44
C LEU A 415 9.25 12.58 -4.78
N ASP A 416 10.50 12.43 -5.24
CA ASP A 416 11.44 11.45 -4.70
C ASP A 416 12.39 12.12 -3.70
N PHE A 417 12.23 11.81 -2.41
CA PHE A 417 13.06 12.30 -1.30
C PHE A 417 14.13 11.29 -0.87
N SER A 418 14.44 10.24 -1.65
CA SER A 418 15.43 9.20 -1.33
C SER A 418 16.79 9.75 -0.89
N THR A 419 17.20 10.92 -1.42
CA THR A 419 18.39 11.68 -0.99
C THR A 419 18.46 11.90 0.52
N TYR A 420 17.31 11.95 1.20
CA TYR A 420 17.14 12.17 2.64
C TYR A 420 16.98 10.88 3.46
N GLY A 421 16.94 9.70 2.84
CA GLY A 421 16.66 8.39 3.48
C GLY A 421 17.75 7.84 4.42
N GLY A 422 18.74 8.64 4.81
CA GLY A 422 19.74 8.24 5.82
C GLY A 422 20.07 9.36 6.81
N LEU A 423 20.40 10.55 6.30
CA LEU A 423 20.75 11.73 7.13
C LEU A 423 19.66 12.80 7.21
N GLY A 424 18.52 12.60 6.55
CA GLY A 424 17.49 13.63 6.46
C GLY A 424 16.65 13.77 7.72
N SER A 425 16.33 15.03 8.02
CA SER A 425 15.30 15.42 8.99
C SER A 425 14.27 16.34 8.34
N LEU A 426 13.01 16.18 8.71
CA LEU A 426 11.98 17.21 8.51
C LEU A 426 12.07 18.22 9.65
N VAL A 427 12.38 19.46 9.31
CA VAL A 427 12.61 20.55 10.27
C VAL A 427 11.60 21.66 10.03
N PHE A 428 10.99 22.16 11.10
CA PHE A 428 10.05 23.28 11.02
C PHE A 428 10.04 24.06 12.32
N ASP A 429 9.75 25.36 12.23
CA ASP A 429 9.51 26.19 13.39
C ASP A 429 8.03 26.16 13.73
N ILE A 430 7.71 25.96 15.00
CA ILE A 430 6.35 25.97 15.53
C ILE A 430 6.23 26.94 16.69
N ARG A 431 5.08 27.62 16.74
CA ARG A 431 4.65 28.39 17.90
C ARG A 431 3.24 28.02 18.28
N VAL A 432 3.09 27.44 19.47
CA VAL A 432 1.77 27.15 20.04
C VAL A 432 1.19 28.44 20.60
N ILE A 433 0.00 28.83 20.14
CA ILE A 433 -0.73 29.99 20.64
C ILE A 433 -1.76 29.54 21.68
N GLU A 434 -2.55 28.51 21.36
CA GLU A 434 -3.56 27.93 22.25
C GLU A 434 -3.59 26.40 22.10
N ASN A 435 -3.53 25.68 23.22
CA ASN A 435 -3.78 24.24 23.30
C ASN A 435 -4.49 23.92 24.64
N PRO A 436 -5.82 24.12 24.72
CA PRO A 436 -6.54 24.17 26.00
C PRO A 436 -6.64 22.84 26.74
N ALA A 437 -6.45 21.72 26.06
CA ALA A 437 -6.61 20.37 26.62
C ALA A 437 -5.42 19.44 26.29
N ASP A 438 -4.25 20.04 26.06
CA ASP A 438 -2.99 19.32 25.80
C ASP A 438 -3.10 18.30 24.66
N HIS A 439 -3.81 18.71 23.60
CA HIS A 439 -3.95 17.91 22.39
C HIS A 439 -2.62 17.77 21.67
N ALA A 440 -2.41 16.61 21.07
CA ALA A 440 -1.22 16.32 20.30
C ALA A 440 -1.32 16.85 18.86
N LEU A 441 -0.17 17.13 18.27
CA LEU A 441 -0.03 17.37 16.83
C LEU A 441 0.61 16.15 16.19
N LEU A 442 0.04 15.66 15.10
CA LEU A 442 0.67 14.63 14.29
C LEU A 442 1.35 15.26 13.10
N VAL A 443 2.52 14.73 12.77
CA VAL A 443 3.25 15.06 11.55
C VAL A 443 3.30 13.81 10.68
N LYS A 444 3.04 13.98 9.38
CA LYS A 444 2.97 12.85 8.45
C LYS A 444 3.74 13.08 7.16
N LEU A 445 4.18 11.96 6.60
CA LEU A 445 4.57 11.80 5.20
C LEU A 445 3.45 11.04 4.48
N ASP A 446 3.09 11.48 3.29
CA ASP A 446 1.97 10.91 2.54
C ASP A 446 2.35 10.67 1.08
N SER A 447 2.38 9.40 0.69
CA SER A 447 2.62 8.92 -0.67
C SER A 447 1.33 8.48 -1.38
N GLY A 448 0.18 8.87 -0.83
CA GLY A 448 -1.16 8.46 -1.26
C GLY A 448 -1.70 7.35 -0.37
N TRP A 449 -2.96 7.47 0.05
CA TRP A 449 -3.59 6.48 0.93
C TRP A 449 -3.61 5.07 0.30
N PRO A 450 -3.28 4.00 1.05
CA PRO A 450 -2.94 3.96 2.48
C PRO A 450 -1.45 4.16 2.82
N ALA A 451 -0.59 4.45 1.85
CA ALA A 451 0.86 4.67 2.01
C ALA A 451 1.17 6.01 2.69
N VAL A 452 0.94 6.06 4.00
CA VAL A 452 1.18 7.21 4.88
C VAL A 452 2.00 6.74 6.05
N SER A 453 2.89 7.58 6.57
CA SER A 453 3.51 7.36 7.88
C SER A 453 3.28 8.58 8.76
N ASP A 454 2.74 8.36 9.96
CA ASP A 454 2.41 9.44 10.90
C ASP A 454 3.05 9.23 12.27
N THR A 455 3.53 10.31 12.88
CA THR A 455 4.04 10.31 14.25
C THR A 455 3.40 11.43 15.06
N GLU A 456 3.18 11.16 16.33
CA GLU A 456 2.83 12.19 17.30
C GLU A 456 4.07 12.97 17.73
N ILE A 457 3.95 14.28 17.89
CA ILE A 457 5.02 15.13 18.42
C ILE A 457 4.60 15.80 19.72
N ASN A 458 5.56 15.92 20.64
CA ASN A 458 5.39 16.71 21.85
C ASN A 458 5.44 18.20 21.52
N LEU A 459 4.35 18.91 21.82
CA LEU A 459 4.26 20.34 21.57
C LEU A 459 4.99 21.16 22.66
N PRO A 460 5.66 22.26 22.30
CA PRO A 460 6.25 23.17 23.28
C PRO A 460 5.19 23.95 24.06
N ALA A 461 5.61 24.56 25.16
CA ALA A 461 4.75 25.44 25.95
C ALA A 461 4.26 26.64 25.09
N PRO A 462 3.02 27.12 25.30
CA PRO A 462 2.48 28.22 24.51
C PRO A 462 3.29 29.51 24.62
N GLY A 463 3.46 30.21 23.49
CA GLY A 463 3.89 31.61 23.42
C GLY A 463 5.22 31.87 22.73
N GLU A 464 6.15 30.91 22.69
CA GLU A 464 7.48 31.05 22.06
C GLU A 464 7.62 30.17 20.81
N TRP A 465 8.56 30.55 19.94
CA TRP A 465 8.92 29.75 18.78
C TRP A 465 9.91 28.66 19.18
N HIS A 466 9.71 27.45 18.66
CA HIS A 466 10.58 26.32 18.83
C HIS A 466 10.84 25.66 17.48
N THR A 467 12.08 25.25 17.23
CA THR A 467 12.42 24.43 16.09
C THR A 467 12.20 22.97 16.45
N MET A 468 11.36 22.30 15.67
CA MET A 468 11.12 20.86 15.72
C MET A 468 11.94 20.19 14.63
N GLN A 469 12.49 19.03 14.95
CA GLN A 469 13.30 18.23 14.04
C GLN A 469 12.87 16.77 14.18
N LEU A 470 12.45 16.17 13.06
CA LEU A 470 12.00 14.78 13.01
C LEU A 470 12.87 14.01 12.02
N ASP A 471 13.51 12.95 12.49
CA ASP A 471 14.28 12.03 11.66
C ASP A 471 13.38 11.36 10.63
N ILE A 472 13.75 11.44 9.34
CA ILE A 472 12.91 10.93 8.25
C ILE A 472 12.74 9.42 8.32
N ASN A 473 13.76 8.66 8.68
CA ASN A 473 13.67 7.21 8.77
C ASN A 473 12.76 6.76 9.92
N THR A 474 12.85 7.44 11.05
CA THR A 474 11.94 7.24 12.19
C THR A 474 10.50 7.56 11.80
N LEU A 475 10.29 8.66 11.08
CA LEU A 475 8.96 9.04 10.59
C LEU A 475 8.43 8.06 9.54
N LEU A 476 9.25 7.57 8.62
CA LEU A 476 8.84 6.55 7.65
C LEU A 476 8.46 5.23 8.34
N ALA A 477 9.23 4.83 9.36
CA ALA A 477 9.01 3.59 10.11
C ALA A 477 7.78 3.61 11.04
N SER A 478 7.19 4.79 11.31
CA SER A 478 6.03 4.89 12.21
C SER A 478 4.76 4.28 11.63
N GLY A 479 4.66 4.21 10.29
CA GLY A 479 3.55 3.60 9.56
C GLY A 479 2.22 4.35 9.68
N ASN A 480 1.17 3.79 9.08
CA ASN A 480 -0.17 4.37 9.06
C ASN A 480 -1.01 3.83 10.23
N ARG A 481 -1.38 4.70 11.18
CA ARG A 481 -2.18 4.30 12.35
C ARG A 481 -3.56 3.73 12.03
N PHE A 482 -4.13 4.09 10.88
CA PHE A 482 -5.46 3.68 10.46
C PHE A 482 -5.42 2.50 9.48
N ALA A 483 -4.26 2.23 8.88
CA ALA A 483 -4.04 1.09 7.99
C ALA A 483 -2.72 0.40 8.37
N PRO A 484 -2.67 -0.34 9.50
CA PRO A 484 -1.43 -0.95 10.00
C PRO A 484 -0.73 -1.80 8.94
N GLY A 485 0.60 -1.68 8.87
CA GLY A 485 1.43 -2.37 7.88
C GLY A 485 1.63 -1.59 6.57
N ASN A 486 1.01 -0.43 6.43
CA ASN A 486 1.30 0.51 5.34
C ASN A 486 2.24 1.62 5.82
N PHE A 487 3.11 2.07 4.93
CA PHE A 487 4.13 3.08 5.19
C PHE A 487 4.20 4.04 4.00
N ALA A 488 4.55 5.30 4.26
CA ALA A 488 4.90 6.22 3.18
C ALA A 488 6.14 5.71 2.43
N SER A 489 6.17 5.95 1.12
CA SER A 489 7.32 5.70 0.27
C SER A 489 8.09 7.00 0.06
N ILE A 490 9.35 7.02 0.51
CA ILE A 490 10.23 8.19 0.36
C ILE A 490 10.47 8.55 -1.12
N GLU A 491 10.34 7.60 -2.03
CA GLU A 491 10.53 7.78 -3.47
C GLU A 491 9.31 8.41 -4.16
N ALA A 492 8.14 8.44 -3.50
CA ALA A 492 6.87 8.80 -4.13
C ALA A 492 5.98 9.67 -3.22
N ILE A 493 6.54 10.71 -2.62
CA ILE A 493 5.84 11.56 -1.66
C ILE A 493 4.92 12.55 -2.39
N ASN A 494 3.61 12.47 -2.13
CA ASN A 494 2.60 13.41 -2.62
C ASN A 494 2.52 14.64 -1.74
N ASN A 495 2.45 14.44 -0.42
CA ASN A 495 2.39 15.53 0.55
C ASN A 495 3.61 15.47 1.48
N PRO A 496 4.70 16.21 1.19
CA PRO A 496 5.96 16.12 1.93
C PRO A 496 5.93 16.64 3.36
N ALA A 497 4.86 17.34 3.76
CA ALA A 497 4.61 17.66 5.15
C ALA A 497 3.10 17.79 5.40
N VAL A 498 2.57 17.00 6.31
CA VAL A 498 1.18 17.05 6.79
C VAL A 498 1.18 17.34 8.28
N PHE A 499 0.37 18.30 8.71
CA PHE A 499 0.19 18.68 10.12
C PHE A 499 -1.27 18.48 10.53
N GLU A 500 -1.50 17.55 11.45
CA GLU A 500 -2.84 17.13 11.86
C GLU A 500 -3.04 17.29 13.37
N PRO A 501 -3.73 18.35 13.80
CA PRO A 501 -4.20 18.48 15.18
C PRO A 501 -5.14 17.35 15.57
N THR A 502 -4.92 16.73 16.73
CA THR A 502 -5.85 15.72 17.30
C THR A 502 -7.09 16.33 17.97
N GLY A 503 -7.14 17.66 18.09
CA GLY A 503 -8.22 18.39 18.74
C GLY A 503 -8.07 19.90 18.59
N PRO A 504 -8.89 20.68 19.31
CA PRO A 504 -8.84 22.14 19.28
C PRO A 504 -7.46 22.71 19.61
N MET A 505 -6.85 23.45 18.67
CA MET A 505 -5.60 24.17 18.90
C MET A 505 -5.37 25.30 17.90
N LEU A 506 -4.58 26.29 18.31
CA LEU A 506 -4.08 27.37 17.47
C LEU A 506 -2.55 27.31 17.44
N ILE A 507 -1.99 27.05 16.26
CA ILE A 507 -0.54 27.01 16.05
C ILE A 507 -0.12 27.89 14.89
N GLU A 508 1.13 28.35 14.93
CA GLU A 508 1.81 28.98 13.80
C GLU A 508 3.01 28.11 13.39
N LEU A 509 3.23 27.97 12.08
CA LEU A 509 4.29 27.18 11.47
C LEU A 509 5.09 28.04 10.50
N ASP A 510 6.40 27.82 10.44
CA ASP A 510 7.32 28.55 9.58
C ASP A 510 8.57 27.70 9.26
N ASN A 511 9.38 28.11 8.29
CA ASN A 511 10.67 27.49 7.93
C ASN A 511 10.64 25.95 7.80
N ILE A 512 9.59 25.41 7.18
CA ILE A 512 9.40 23.98 6.95
C ILE A 512 10.34 23.53 5.84
N ARG A 513 11.21 22.57 6.13
CA ARG A 513 12.26 22.12 5.20
C ARG A 513 12.73 20.71 5.52
N TYR A 514 13.27 20.05 4.52
CA TYR A 514 14.13 18.89 4.71
C TYR A 514 15.58 19.38 4.81
N GLU A 515 16.37 18.84 5.73
CA GLU A 515 17.80 19.08 5.78
C GLU A 515 18.59 17.89 6.31
N PHE A 516 19.85 17.77 5.93
CA PHE A 516 20.76 16.79 6.51
C PHE A 516 21.20 17.24 7.90
N THR A 517 21.07 16.36 8.89
CA THR A 517 21.47 16.63 10.27
C THR A 517 22.43 15.55 10.75
N THR A 518 23.58 15.99 11.27
CA THR A 518 24.62 15.11 11.81
C THR A 518 24.84 15.32 13.32
N SER A 519 24.43 16.47 13.86
CA SER A 519 24.69 16.88 15.24
C SER A 519 23.89 16.11 16.30
N ASP A 520 22.78 15.48 15.91
CA ASP A 520 21.91 14.67 16.76
C ASP A 520 22.16 13.15 16.60
N ARG A 521 23.21 12.78 15.86
CA ARG A 521 23.53 11.39 15.53
C ARG A 521 24.79 10.94 16.26
N ASP A 522 24.69 9.78 16.93
CA ASP A 522 25.86 9.09 17.49
C ASP A 522 26.56 8.17 16.49
N THR A 523 25.86 7.78 15.43
CA THR A 523 26.40 6.95 14.35
C THR A 523 25.84 7.41 13.00
N ILE A 524 26.72 7.46 11.99
CA ILE A 524 26.36 7.66 10.60
C ILE A 524 26.79 6.43 9.82
N HIS A 525 25.84 5.78 9.15
CA HIS A 525 26.10 4.69 8.23
C HIS A 525 26.41 5.27 6.85
N VAL A 526 27.51 4.80 6.24
CA VAL A 526 27.94 5.17 4.89
C VAL A 526 27.64 4.02 3.93
N PHE A 527 27.89 2.79 4.37
CA PHE A 527 27.53 1.56 3.67
C PHE A 527 27.24 0.45 4.68
N GLU A 528 26.09 -0.20 4.53
CA GLU A 528 25.69 -1.39 5.28
C GLU A 528 24.69 -2.16 4.43
N ASN A 529 25.13 -3.24 3.76
CA ASN A 529 24.38 -4.01 2.75
C ASN A 529 24.00 -3.23 1.47
N ALA A 530 23.84 -1.92 1.56
CA ALA A 530 23.63 -1.00 0.45
C ALA A 530 24.28 0.35 0.77
N ASP A 531 24.46 1.18 -0.25
CA ASP A 531 24.91 2.56 -0.09
C ASP A 531 23.87 3.35 0.73
N ALA A 532 24.28 3.93 1.87
CA ALA A 532 23.38 4.66 2.74
C ALA A 532 23.29 6.12 2.27
N ALA A 533 22.09 6.59 1.92
CA ALA A 533 21.90 7.97 1.48
C ALA A 533 22.41 8.98 2.55
N PRO A 534 23.17 10.02 2.17
CA PRO A 534 23.41 10.49 0.81
C PRO A 534 24.69 9.95 0.17
N PHE A 535 25.33 8.92 0.71
CA PHE A 535 26.60 8.40 0.18
C PHE A 535 26.36 7.47 -1.00
N LEU A 536 27.23 7.56 -2.00
CA LEU A 536 27.32 6.61 -3.10
C LEU A 536 28.75 6.13 -3.25
N THR A 537 28.88 4.87 -3.63
CA THR A 537 30.16 4.27 -3.98
C THR A 537 30.58 4.73 -5.39
N GLY A 538 31.83 5.17 -5.54
CA GLY A 538 32.40 5.63 -6.79
C GLY A 538 33.88 5.27 -6.95
N LYS A 539 34.44 5.70 -8.10
CA LYS A 539 35.84 5.50 -8.45
C LYS A 539 36.39 6.68 -9.22
N TYR A 540 37.69 6.88 -9.09
CA TYR A 540 38.47 7.70 -9.99
C TYR A 540 39.60 6.87 -10.59
N THR A 541 39.78 6.94 -11.90
CA THR A 541 40.81 6.21 -12.64
C THR A 541 41.60 7.18 -13.51
N ALA A 542 42.92 7.24 -13.33
CA ALA A 542 43.79 7.98 -14.27
C ALA A 542 44.02 7.16 -15.55
N SER A 543 44.05 5.83 -15.41
CA SER A 543 44.11 4.87 -16.50
C SER A 543 43.41 3.57 -16.10
N GLY A 544 42.99 2.75 -17.07
CA GLY A 544 42.29 1.48 -16.82
C GLY A 544 40.93 1.64 -16.13
N ASP A 545 40.53 0.63 -15.33
CA ASP A 545 39.21 0.61 -14.69
C ASP A 545 39.22 -0.06 -13.30
N VAL A 546 38.22 0.27 -12.47
CA VAL A 546 37.89 -0.45 -11.23
C VAL A 546 36.46 -0.97 -11.34
N VAL A 547 36.24 -2.27 -11.26
CA VAL A 547 34.88 -2.82 -11.24
C VAL A 547 34.35 -2.76 -9.80
N ILE A 548 33.12 -2.26 -9.63
CA ILE A 548 32.44 -2.11 -8.34
C ILE A 548 31.14 -2.91 -8.41
N GLU A 549 30.94 -3.83 -7.48
CA GLU A 549 29.79 -4.74 -7.45
C GLU A 549 29.28 -4.93 -6.03
N ASP A 550 27.96 -5.07 -5.89
CA ASP A 550 27.33 -5.60 -4.68
C ASP A 550 27.31 -7.11 -4.77
N VAL A 551 27.92 -7.78 -3.79
CA VAL A 551 28.11 -9.24 -3.81
C VAL A 551 27.58 -9.81 -2.51
N LEU A 552 26.80 -10.89 -2.59
CA LEU A 552 26.42 -11.67 -1.41
C LEU A 552 27.67 -12.36 -0.84
N SER A 553 28.02 -12.06 0.40
CA SER A 553 29.17 -12.67 1.05
C SER A 553 28.95 -14.17 1.29
N VAL A 554 30.05 -14.90 1.35
CA VAL A 554 30.05 -16.30 1.77
C VAL A 554 30.11 -16.45 3.29
N ASP A 555 30.41 -15.36 4.01
CA ASP A 555 30.39 -15.29 5.47
C ASP A 555 29.02 -14.80 5.94
N SER A 556 28.32 -15.60 6.74
CA SER A 556 26.98 -15.24 7.24
C SER A 556 26.95 -14.04 8.19
N ALA A 557 28.10 -13.52 8.63
CA ALA A 557 28.18 -12.29 9.42
C ALA A 557 28.12 -11.01 8.58
N HIS A 558 28.38 -11.11 7.28
CA HIS A 558 28.40 -9.99 6.33
C HIS A 558 27.41 -10.36 5.21
N ASP A 559 26.31 -9.65 5.02
CA ASP A 559 25.28 -10.08 4.05
C ASP A 559 25.65 -9.64 2.63
N VAL A 560 25.29 -8.42 2.23
CA VAL A 560 25.71 -7.85 0.95
C VAL A 560 26.92 -6.94 1.17
N VAL A 561 28.01 -7.18 0.45
CA VAL A 561 29.27 -6.43 0.61
C VAL A 561 29.66 -5.70 -0.68
N LYS A 562 30.40 -4.60 -0.55
CA LYS A 562 30.91 -3.84 -1.70
C LYS A 562 32.24 -4.41 -2.17
N GLN A 563 32.28 -5.02 -3.35
CA GLN A 563 33.49 -5.58 -3.94
C GLN A 563 34.13 -4.59 -4.93
N PHE A 564 35.46 -4.46 -4.85
CA PHE A 564 36.27 -3.65 -5.74
C PHE A 564 37.32 -4.51 -6.44
N THR A 565 37.35 -4.49 -7.77
CA THR A 565 38.36 -5.18 -8.59
C THR A 565 39.18 -4.14 -9.37
N PHE A 566 40.46 -4.00 -9.02
CA PHE A 566 41.35 -3.02 -9.64
C PHE A 566 42.01 -3.62 -10.89
N ASN A 567 41.56 -3.20 -12.08
CA ASN A 567 42.15 -3.60 -13.36
C ASN A 567 43.17 -2.56 -13.87
N THR A 568 43.83 -1.87 -12.94
CA THR A 568 44.77 -0.77 -13.21
C THR A 568 45.72 -0.58 -12.02
N ASN A 569 46.73 0.27 -12.19
CA ASN A 569 47.66 0.69 -11.13
C ASN A 569 47.48 2.16 -10.70
N GLU A 570 46.52 2.89 -11.28
CA GLU A 570 46.34 4.33 -11.05
C GLU A 570 44.86 4.67 -10.81
N ALA A 571 44.28 4.14 -9.74
CA ALA A 571 42.90 4.38 -9.38
C ALA A 571 42.67 4.46 -7.87
N VAL A 572 41.52 5.01 -7.50
CA VAL A 572 40.96 4.97 -6.15
C VAL A 572 39.49 4.61 -6.19
N ALA A 573 39.01 3.93 -5.15
CA ALA A 573 37.58 3.77 -4.88
C ALA A 573 37.20 4.63 -3.67
N TYR A 574 35.95 5.09 -3.61
CA TYR A 574 35.50 5.97 -2.54
C TYR A 574 34.01 5.85 -2.28
N PHE A 575 33.60 6.30 -1.09
CA PHE A 575 32.23 6.58 -0.72
C PHE A 575 32.09 8.10 -0.59
N GLN A 576 31.27 8.71 -1.44
CA GLN A 576 31.14 10.16 -1.55
C GLN A 576 29.67 10.56 -1.50
N THR A 577 29.38 11.71 -0.91
CA THR A 577 28.03 12.27 -0.88
C THR A 577 27.51 12.59 -2.30
N LEU A 578 26.21 12.40 -2.49
CA LEU A 578 25.49 12.80 -3.68
C LEU A 578 25.74 14.29 -3.98
N PRO A 579 25.80 14.65 -5.28
CA PRO A 579 25.95 16.04 -5.67
C PRO A 579 24.69 16.86 -5.35
N ASP A 580 24.91 18.13 -4.99
CA ASP A 580 23.84 19.13 -4.87
C ASP A 580 23.38 19.66 -6.25
N THR A 581 22.48 20.65 -6.25
CA THR A 581 22.00 21.31 -7.47
C THR A 581 23.11 21.97 -8.31
N THR A 582 24.28 22.20 -7.74
CA THR A 582 25.46 22.75 -8.44
C THR A 582 26.38 21.67 -8.99
N GLN A 583 25.99 20.39 -8.88
CA GLN A 583 26.78 19.21 -9.23
C GLN A 583 28.02 19.00 -8.36
N SER A 584 28.05 19.61 -7.16
CA SER A 584 29.16 19.44 -6.22
C SER A 584 28.77 18.48 -5.10
N PRO A 585 29.63 17.53 -4.69
CA PRO A 585 29.37 16.67 -3.54
C PRO A 585 29.02 17.49 -2.29
N VAL A 586 27.95 17.09 -1.62
CA VAL A 586 27.46 17.74 -0.40
C VAL A 586 28.50 17.67 0.71
N LYS A 587 28.73 18.78 1.39
CA LYS A 587 29.64 18.89 2.54
C LYS A 587 28.87 18.63 3.83
N LEU A 588 29.38 17.72 4.65
CA LEU A 588 28.82 17.35 5.95
C LEU A 588 29.75 17.82 7.07
N ASP A 589 29.16 18.27 8.18
CA ASP A 589 29.89 18.50 9.41
C ASP A 589 29.95 17.19 10.21
N LEU A 590 31.14 16.60 10.26
CA LEU A 590 31.46 15.38 10.98
C LEU A 590 32.33 15.64 12.21
N SER A 591 32.40 16.89 12.68
CA SER A 591 33.29 17.29 13.79
C SER A 591 32.88 16.72 15.16
N THR A 592 31.65 16.21 15.28
CA THR A 592 31.14 15.54 16.48
C THR A 592 31.47 14.05 16.55
N PHE A 593 32.08 13.47 15.50
CA PHE A 593 32.45 12.05 15.44
C PHE A 593 33.92 11.83 15.77
N ASP A 594 34.22 10.67 16.34
CA ASP A 594 35.56 10.31 16.83
C ASP A 594 36.23 9.23 15.98
N LEU A 595 35.46 8.28 15.43
CA LEU A 595 35.97 7.08 14.76
C LEU A 595 35.35 6.89 13.38
N LEU A 596 36.17 6.52 12.40
CA LEU A 596 35.75 5.84 11.18
C LEU A 596 35.96 4.33 11.37
N LYS A 597 34.89 3.55 11.18
CA LYS A 597 34.90 2.09 11.28
C LYS A 597 34.47 1.47 9.96
N PHE A 598 35.09 0.36 9.58
CA PHE A 598 34.71 -0.45 8.43
C PHE A 598 35.36 -1.83 8.53
N ASP A 599 34.76 -2.81 7.86
CA ASP A 599 35.31 -4.14 7.70
C ASP A 599 35.92 -4.28 6.31
N LEU A 600 37.06 -4.96 6.21
CA LEU A 600 37.79 -5.18 4.97
C LEU A 600 38.16 -6.65 4.83
N HIS A 601 37.94 -7.20 3.64
CA HIS A 601 38.30 -8.57 3.29
C HIS A 601 39.07 -8.61 1.96
N MET A 602 40.26 -9.22 1.98
CA MET A 602 41.06 -9.39 0.77
C MET A 602 40.65 -10.67 0.05
N VAL A 603 40.01 -10.54 -1.11
CA VAL A 603 39.59 -11.67 -1.95
C VAL A 603 40.76 -12.22 -2.76
N ALA A 604 41.56 -11.31 -3.36
CA ALA A 604 42.76 -11.66 -4.10
C ALA A 604 43.78 -10.53 -4.00
N ASP A 605 45.02 -10.87 -3.67
CA ASP A 605 46.13 -9.92 -3.70
C ASP A 605 47.35 -10.58 -4.37
N PRO A 606 47.64 -10.27 -5.66
CA PRO A 606 48.78 -10.83 -6.37
C PRO A 606 50.11 -10.18 -5.95
N ARG A 607 50.07 -9.14 -5.13
CA ARG A 607 51.26 -8.38 -4.73
C ARG A 607 52.08 -9.20 -3.73
N PRO A 608 53.42 -9.19 -3.82
CA PRO A 608 54.28 -9.92 -2.88
C PRO A 608 54.24 -9.32 -1.45
N SER A 609 53.93 -8.03 -1.35
CA SER A 609 53.69 -7.27 -0.14
C SER A 609 53.06 -5.93 -0.56
N GLY A 610 52.07 -5.44 0.18
CA GLY A 610 51.48 -4.14 -0.10
C GLY A 610 50.48 -3.77 0.97
N ASN A 611 50.46 -2.49 1.32
CA ASN A 611 49.45 -1.97 2.24
C ASN A 611 48.18 -1.61 1.45
N MET A 612 47.13 -1.34 2.20
CA MET A 612 46.00 -0.56 1.73
C MET A 612 46.22 0.89 2.17
N VAL A 613 45.64 1.82 1.43
CA VAL A 613 45.66 3.24 1.72
C VAL A 613 44.23 3.70 1.86
N ILE A 614 43.97 4.44 2.93
CA ILE A 614 42.70 5.15 3.12
C ILE A 614 42.91 6.65 3.11
N LYS A 615 41.85 7.39 2.77
CA LYS A 615 41.77 8.83 2.97
C LYS A 615 40.37 9.24 3.39
N MET A 616 40.27 10.41 3.97
CA MET A 616 39.02 11.16 4.12
C MET A 616 39.20 12.52 3.45
N ASP A 617 38.30 12.89 2.55
CA ASP A 617 38.38 14.14 1.79
C ASP A 617 37.23 15.10 2.12
N CYS A 618 37.56 16.39 2.10
CA CYS A 618 36.66 17.54 2.31
C CYS A 618 36.53 18.41 1.04
N GLY A 619 36.82 17.80 -0.11
CA GLY A 619 36.89 18.40 -1.44
C GLY A 619 38.25 18.98 -1.79
N HIS A 620 38.79 18.61 -2.95
CA HIS A 620 40.13 19.01 -3.39
C HIS A 620 40.40 20.53 -3.23
N PRO A 621 41.56 20.93 -2.65
CA PRO A 621 42.68 20.09 -2.21
C PRO A 621 42.59 19.60 -0.75
N CYS A 622 41.44 19.73 -0.09
CA CYS A 622 41.22 19.39 1.32
C CYS A 622 41.08 17.88 1.54
N GLY A 623 41.95 17.27 2.34
CA GLY A 623 41.83 15.87 2.76
C GLY A 623 42.90 15.43 3.77
N SER A 624 42.78 14.20 4.28
CA SER A 624 43.72 13.61 5.25
C SER A 624 45.10 13.33 4.67
N GLY A 625 45.21 13.29 3.34
CA GLY A 625 46.32 12.64 2.65
C GLY A 625 46.26 11.11 2.77
N ASP A 626 47.24 10.45 2.17
CA ASP A 626 47.37 9.00 2.08
C ASP A 626 47.71 8.39 3.45
N TYR A 627 46.73 7.82 4.14
CA TYR A 627 46.92 7.15 5.41
C TYR A 627 47.05 5.64 5.18
N PRO A 628 48.24 5.03 5.35
CA PRO A 628 48.42 3.61 5.11
C PRO A 628 47.84 2.77 6.25
N ILE A 629 47.20 1.66 5.90
CA ILE A 629 46.74 0.62 6.81
C ILE A 629 47.29 -0.75 6.35
N GLU A 630 47.56 -1.64 7.30
CA GLU A 630 47.98 -3.00 6.98
C GLU A 630 46.81 -3.74 6.30
N ALA A 631 47.08 -4.46 5.20
CA ALA A 631 46.06 -5.27 4.53
C ALA A 631 45.82 -6.57 5.32
N PRO A 632 44.57 -7.07 5.41
CA PRO A 632 44.32 -8.37 6.01
C PRO A 632 44.87 -9.49 5.12
N ALA A 633 45.06 -10.68 5.70
CA ALA A 633 45.45 -11.84 4.93
C ALA A 633 44.36 -12.20 3.90
N THR A 634 44.76 -12.74 2.74
CA THR A 634 43.80 -13.15 1.71
C THR A 634 42.85 -14.22 2.27
N GLY A 635 41.54 -13.96 2.18
CA GLY A 635 40.48 -14.80 2.72
C GLY A 635 40.04 -14.48 4.16
N GLU A 636 40.60 -13.45 4.80
CA GLU A 636 40.26 -13.05 6.18
C GLU A 636 39.60 -11.67 6.24
N TRP A 637 38.53 -11.56 7.02
CA TRP A 637 37.90 -10.29 7.38
C TRP A 637 38.67 -9.64 8.53
N GLN A 638 38.82 -8.31 8.46
CA GLN A 638 39.39 -7.51 9.54
C GLN A 638 38.62 -6.20 9.70
N THR A 639 38.27 -5.89 10.95
CA THR A 639 37.64 -4.61 11.33
C THR A 639 38.71 -3.55 11.59
N TYR A 640 38.52 -2.38 11.00
CA TYR A 640 39.36 -1.20 11.19
C TYR A 640 38.61 -0.16 12.03
N LYS A 641 39.32 0.43 12.99
CA LYS A 641 38.82 1.54 13.84
C LYS A 641 39.85 2.66 13.78
N ILE A 642 39.58 3.67 12.96
CA ILE A 642 40.50 4.77 12.67
C ILE A 642 40.01 6.01 13.39
N ALA A 643 40.84 6.54 14.28
CA ALA A 643 40.51 7.77 14.98
C ALA A 643 40.61 8.97 14.03
N LEU A 644 39.55 9.78 13.95
CA LEU A 644 39.53 10.94 13.05
C LEU A 644 40.59 11.97 13.43
N ASN A 645 40.97 12.05 14.71
CA ASN A 645 42.07 12.89 15.17
C ASN A 645 43.44 12.45 14.61
N GLU A 646 43.64 11.17 14.30
CA GLU A 646 44.85 10.66 13.65
C GLU A 646 44.87 11.07 12.18
N LEU A 647 43.73 11.05 11.49
CA LEU A 647 43.60 11.55 10.12
C LEU A 647 43.84 13.07 10.04
N ILE A 648 43.34 13.84 11.01
CA ILE A 648 43.59 15.29 11.11
C ILE A 648 45.08 15.59 11.36
N SER A 649 45.72 14.82 12.24
CA SER A 649 47.12 15.05 12.64
C SER A 649 48.14 14.37 11.72
N HIS A 650 47.69 13.61 10.71
CA HIS A 650 48.54 12.93 9.76
C HIS A 650 49.44 13.92 8.99
N PRO A 651 50.74 13.63 8.77
CA PRO A 651 51.63 14.52 8.04
C PRO A 651 51.11 14.86 6.64
N GLY A 652 50.89 16.16 6.38
CA GLY A 652 50.34 16.63 5.10
C GLY A 652 48.82 16.68 5.03
N SER A 653 48.12 16.28 6.09
CA SER A 653 46.68 16.45 6.24
C SER A 653 46.30 17.94 6.24
N SER A 654 45.25 18.25 5.49
CA SER A 654 44.53 19.51 5.57
C SER A 654 43.04 19.25 5.81
N LEU A 655 42.71 18.10 6.40
CA LEU A 655 41.34 17.65 6.63
C LEU A 655 40.61 18.62 7.56
N ASP A 656 39.43 19.05 7.12
CA ASP A 656 38.48 19.84 7.87
C ASP A 656 37.18 19.04 8.05
N LEU A 657 36.96 18.54 9.27
CA LEU A 657 35.80 17.71 9.59
C LEU A 657 34.46 18.45 9.43
N THR A 658 34.46 19.79 9.41
CA THR A 658 33.21 20.57 9.28
C THR A 658 32.62 20.56 7.86
N ARG A 659 33.32 19.94 6.90
CA ARG A 659 32.98 20.00 5.47
C ARG A 659 33.45 18.78 4.68
N VAL A 660 33.35 17.59 5.26
CA VAL A 660 33.70 16.31 4.63
C VAL A 660 32.66 15.97 3.56
N ASP A 661 33.09 15.54 2.37
CA ASP A 661 32.20 14.99 1.34
C ASP A 661 32.48 13.52 1.03
N THR A 662 33.67 13.04 1.40
CA THR A 662 34.14 11.70 1.04
C THR A 662 34.70 11.05 2.31
N PRO A 663 33.84 10.45 3.16
CA PRO A 663 34.25 9.89 4.45
C PRO A 663 35.28 8.76 4.34
N LEU A 664 35.29 8.01 3.24
CA LEU A 664 36.26 6.95 2.99
C LEU A 664 36.64 6.89 1.51
N VAL A 665 37.92 7.08 1.23
CA VAL A 665 38.60 6.67 0.01
C VAL A 665 39.45 5.46 0.38
N ILE A 666 39.42 4.37 -0.40
CA ILE A 666 40.19 3.15 -0.13
C ILE A 666 40.76 2.56 -1.42
N PHE A 667 42.05 2.18 -1.37
CA PHE A 667 42.74 1.62 -2.53
C PHE A 667 44.04 0.91 -2.13
N PRO A 668 44.55 -0.03 -2.93
CA PRO A 668 45.88 -0.60 -2.73
C PRO A 668 46.96 0.45 -3.04
N ASP A 669 48.20 0.28 -2.55
CA ASP A 669 49.32 1.19 -2.83
C ASP A 669 49.38 1.70 -4.29
N TRP A 670 49.42 3.03 -4.47
CA TRP A 670 49.42 3.66 -5.79
C TRP A 670 50.58 3.14 -6.66
N GLY A 671 50.30 2.79 -7.91
CA GLY A 671 51.27 2.19 -8.83
C GLY A 671 51.42 0.66 -8.68
N ASN A 672 50.75 0.04 -7.70
CA ASN A 672 50.80 -1.39 -7.41
C ASN A 672 49.41 -1.89 -6.97
N GLN A 673 48.45 -1.86 -7.89
CA GLN A 673 47.03 -2.15 -7.63
C GLN A 673 46.44 -3.20 -8.58
N GLN A 674 47.16 -3.53 -9.66
CA GLN A 674 46.68 -4.43 -10.71
C GLN A 674 46.26 -5.81 -10.15
N ASP A 675 45.06 -6.23 -10.54
CA ASP A 675 44.42 -7.50 -10.21
C ASP A 675 44.16 -7.71 -8.70
N VAL A 676 44.21 -6.64 -7.89
CA VAL A 676 43.80 -6.68 -6.49
C VAL A 676 42.27 -6.67 -6.41
N VAL A 677 41.70 -7.57 -5.62
CA VAL A 677 40.27 -7.68 -5.34
C VAL A 677 40.05 -7.67 -3.83
N PHE A 678 39.21 -6.75 -3.36
CA PHE A 678 38.83 -6.67 -1.95
C PHE A 678 37.36 -6.31 -1.79
N GLN A 679 36.83 -6.59 -0.61
CA GLN A 679 35.45 -6.32 -0.20
C GLN A 679 35.44 -5.41 1.02
N VAL A 680 34.48 -4.49 1.08
CA VAL A 680 34.26 -3.58 2.21
C VAL A 680 32.82 -3.71 2.69
N ASP A 681 32.63 -3.67 4.01
CA ASP A 681 31.32 -3.66 4.66
C ASP A 681 31.32 -2.77 5.91
N ASN A 682 30.13 -2.51 6.47
CA ASN A 682 29.93 -1.81 7.75
C ASN A 682 30.66 -0.47 7.88
N VAL A 683 30.68 0.34 6.81
CA VAL A 683 31.36 1.64 6.79
C VAL A 683 30.52 2.65 7.58
N ARG A 684 31.05 3.16 8.69
CA ARG A 684 30.33 4.06 9.59
C ARG A 684 31.23 4.99 10.39
N LEU A 685 30.67 6.12 10.82
CA LEU A 685 31.29 7.09 11.73
C LEU A 685 30.61 7.01 13.10
N THR A 686 31.36 7.03 14.21
CA THR A 686 30.77 7.00 15.57
C THR A 686 31.36 8.07 16.52
N SER A 687 30.53 8.63 17.40
CA SER A 687 30.85 9.71 18.36
C SER A 687 31.30 9.25 19.74
N ASP A 688 31.28 7.93 20.00
CA ASP A 688 31.26 7.38 21.35
C ASP A 688 32.64 6.95 21.89
N GLY A 689 33.71 7.10 21.11
CA GLY A 689 35.10 6.83 21.50
C GLY A 689 35.45 5.38 21.87
N ASN A 690 34.50 4.57 22.38
CA ASN A 690 34.56 3.13 22.64
C ASN A 690 33.23 2.62 23.26
N SER A 691 32.17 2.32 22.50
CA SER A 691 31.06 1.50 23.06
C SER A 691 30.27 0.62 22.07
N ALA A 692 30.26 -0.68 22.39
CA ALA A 692 29.12 -1.59 22.54
C ALA A 692 28.07 -1.83 21.42
N ASN A 693 28.09 -1.14 20.28
CA ASN A 693 27.21 -1.42 19.14
C ASN A 693 27.99 -1.80 17.87
N ASP A 694 28.96 -2.72 18.00
CA ASP A 694 29.42 -3.54 16.86
C ASP A 694 28.36 -4.63 16.58
N PRO A 695 28.17 -5.08 15.33
CA PRO A 695 27.74 -6.45 15.11
C PRO A 695 28.88 -7.34 15.63
N VAL A 696 28.85 -7.65 16.93
CA VAL A 696 29.82 -8.53 17.56
C VAL A 696 29.51 -9.95 17.07
N ALA A 697 30.55 -10.69 16.70
CA ALA A 697 30.47 -12.13 16.52
C ALA A 697 29.67 -12.79 17.66
N ASP A 698 28.89 -13.84 17.35
CA ASP A 698 28.06 -14.55 18.32
C ASP A 698 28.79 -14.81 19.65
N ILE A 699 28.22 -14.35 20.77
CA ILE A 699 28.81 -14.49 22.11
C ILE A 699 28.63 -15.94 22.57
N ALA A 700 29.72 -16.72 22.57
CA ALA A 700 29.70 -18.10 23.03
C ALA A 700 29.47 -18.18 24.55
N VAL A 701 28.43 -18.90 24.97
CA VAL A 701 28.11 -19.12 26.39
C VAL A 701 28.73 -20.43 26.88
N GLU A 702 29.78 -20.32 27.70
CA GLU A 702 30.42 -21.44 28.37
C GLU A 702 29.82 -21.69 29.77
N GLY A 703 28.70 -22.43 29.81
CA GLY A 703 28.16 -23.00 31.05
C GLY A 703 26.88 -22.37 31.58
N ALA A 704 26.79 -21.05 31.73
CA ALA A 704 25.55 -20.37 32.10
C ALA A 704 25.54 -18.90 31.65
N LEU A 705 24.36 -18.40 31.32
CA LEU A 705 24.03 -17.02 30.98
C LEU A 705 22.96 -16.51 31.96
N THR A 706 23.35 -15.69 32.93
CA THR A 706 22.39 -14.94 33.75
C THR A 706 22.03 -13.68 32.99
N VAL A 707 20.84 -13.60 32.41
CA VAL A 707 20.36 -12.42 31.65
C VAL A 707 19.95 -11.29 32.60
N PHE A 708 19.33 -11.65 33.74
CA PHE A 708 18.92 -10.69 34.77
C PHE A 708 18.90 -11.34 36.16
N GLU A 709 19.66 -10.76 37.09
CA GLU A 709 19.63 -11.06 38.54
C GLU A 709 19.99 -9.77 39.28
N ASP A 710 18.98 -8.99 39.69
CA ASP A 710 19.08 -7.61 40.20
C ASP A 710 19.76 -6.58 39.25
N THR A 711 20.52 -7.04 38.25
CA THR A 711 21.25 -6.26 37.26
C THR A 711 21.18 -6.98 35.92
N LEU A 712 21.05 -6.24 34.82
CA LEU A 712 21.07 -6.78 33.47
C LEU A 712 22.48 -7.28 33.12
N ALA A 713 22.56 -8.39 32.42
CA ALA A 713 23.80 -8.84 31.79
C ALA A 713 24.34 -7.80 30.82
N GLU A 714 25.66 -7.84 30.62
CA GLU A 714 26.32 -7.12 29.53
C GLU A 714 25.64 -7.46 28.20
N HIS A 715 25.48 -6.46 27.32
CA HIS A 715 24.74 -6.53 26.06
C HIS A 715 23.21 -6.63 26.14
N TRP A 716 22.60 -6.83 27.31
CA TRP A 716 21.14 -6.92 27.43
C TRP A 716 20.51 -5.59 27.85
N SER A 717 19.43 -5.21 27.17
CA SER A 717 18.63 -4.03 27.45
C SER A 717 17.14 -4.38 27.55
N LEU A 718 16.38 -3.48 28.16
CA LEU A 718 14.91 -3.54 28.15
C LEU A 718 14.41 -3.35 26.72
N TYR A 719 13.35 -4.07 26.35
CA TYR A 719 12.77 -4.04 25.02
C TYR A 719 11.25 -3.96 25.11
N ASP A 720 10.66 -3.04 24.38
CA ASP A 720 9.23 -3.00 24.08
C ASP A 720 9.04 -2.74 22.57
N CYS A 721 8.03 -3.37 21.98
CA CYS A 721 7.67 -3.11 20.59
C CYS A 721 6.41 -2.25 20.51
N CYS A 722 6.44 -1.31 19.56
CA CYS A 722 5.24 -0.84 18.89
C CYS A 722 4.29 0.00 19.78
N GLY A 723 4.85 0.77 20.73
CA GLY A 723 4.20 1.86 21.48
C GLY A 723 3.10 1.47 22.48
N ASN A 724 2.65 0.21 22.47
CA ASN A 724 1.54 -0.28 23.31
C ASN A 724 2.01 -1.12 24.51
N ALA A 725 3.31 -1.25 24.70
CA ALA A 725 3.93 -1.84 25.87
C ALA A 725 5.07 -0.96 26.35
N ARG A 726 5.41 -1.05 27.64
CA ARG A 726 6.56 -0.36 28.25
C ARG A 726 7.32 -1.33 29.12
N ALA A 727 8.63 -1.40 28.94
CA ALA A 727 9.54 -2.15 29.82
C ALA A 727 10.32 -1.20 30.73
N GLU A 728 10.27 -1.41 32.05
CA GLU A 728 11.01 -0.60 33.03
C GLU A 728 11.66 -1.47 34.13
N ARG A 729 12.71 -0.94 34.77
CA ARG A 729 13.28 -1.54 35.99
C ARG A 729 12.65 -0.90 37.22
N LEU A 730 12.20 -1.72 38.16
CA LEU A 730 11.64 -1.27 39.43
C LEU A 730 12.45 -1.80 40.61
N THR A 731 12.57 -0.98 41.65
CA THR A 731 13.14 -1.38 42.93
C THR A 731 12.03 -1.76 43.90
N GLN A 732 12.01 -3.00 44.38
CA GLN A 732 11.06 -3.49 45.38
C GLN A 732 11.80 -4.25 46.49
N ASP A 733 11.58 -3.88 47.76
CA ASP A 733 12.15 -4.55 48.94
C ASP A 733 13.69 -4.79 48.90
N GLN A 734 14.43 -3.84 48.31
CA GLN A 734 15.89 -3.87 48.05
C GLN A 734 16.37 -4.71 46.87
N ASN A 735 15.48 -5.40 46.16
CA ASN A 735 15.77 -6.11 44.91
C ASN A 735 15.34 -5.29 43.68
N GLN A 736 15.94 -5.55 42.51
CA GLN A 736 15.48 -5.01 41.23
C GLN A 736 14.68 -6.06 40.47
N LEU A 737 13.57 -5.64 39.87
CA LEU A 737 12.76 -6.46 38.96
C LEU A 737 12.50 -5.71 37.66
N ILE A 738 12.11 -6.45 36.62
CA ILE A 738 11.64 -5.88 35.35
C ILE A 738 10.12 -5.86 35.37
N GLN A 739 9.51 -4.71 35.05
CA GLN A 739 8.07 -4.58 34.85
C GLN A 739 7.77 -4.32 33.37
N LEU A 740 6.79 -5.07 32.86
CA LEU A 740 6.25 -4.95 31.52
C LEU A 740 4.79 -4.50 31.66
N ASP A 741 4.50 -3.28 31.26
CA ASP A 741 3.16 -2.71 31.26
C ASP A 741 2.58 -2.75 29.85
N TYR A 742 1.28 -3.07 29.72
CA TYR A 742 0.59 -3.18 28.43
C TYR A 742 -0.64 -2.26 28.39
N PHE A 743 -0.70 -1.34 27.43
CA PHE A 743 -1.62 -0.19 27.46
C PHE A 743 -2.60 -0.08 26.28
N GLY A 744 -2.73 -1.09 25.42
CA GLY A 744 -3.65 -1.05 24.29
C GLY A 744 -3.99 -2.41 23.68
N PRO A 745 -5.04 -2.47 22.83
CA PRO A 745 -5.51 -3.71 22.22
C PRO A 745 -4.68 -4.11 20.99
N ALA A 746 -3.73 -3.29 20.56
CA ALA A 746 -2.86 -3.64 19.44
C ALA A 746 -1.94 -4.81 19.82
N PRO A 747 -1.65 -5.74 18.89
CA PRO A 747 -0.64 -6.76 19.09
C PRO A 747 0.71 -6.11 19.50
N THR A 748 1.21 -6.41 20.69
CA THR A 748 2.53 -5.93 21.17
C THR A 748 3.23 -7.00 22.01
N VAL A 749 4.55 -6.86 22.16
CA VAL A 749 5.42 -7.70 23.00
C VAL A 749 6.43 -6.82 23.72
N ALA A 750 6.81 -7.20 24.93
CA ALA A 750 7.90 -6.58 25.68
C ALA A 750 8.74 -7.65 26.41
N GLY A 751 9.93 -7.26 26.83
CA GLY A 751 10.89 -8.13 27.50
C GLY A 751 12.30 -7.57 27.45
N LEU A 752 13.25 -8.41 27.03
CA LEU A 752 14.66 -8.10 26.96
C LEU A 752 15.22 -8.39 25.57
N SER A 753 16.13 -7.54 25.11
CA SER A 753 16.87 -7.73 23.87
C SER A 753 18.37 -7.58 24.12
N ALA A 754 19.16 -8.38 23.43
CA ALA A 754 20.61 -8.28 23.42
C ALA A 754 21.07 -7.48 22.20
N SER A 755 22.08 -6.62 22.37
CA SER A 755 22.76 -5.94 21.26
C SER A 755 23.67 -6.87 20.45
N SER A 756 23.91 -8.09 20.93
CA SER A 756 24.68 -9.12 20.21
C SER A 756 24.06 -10.52 20.43
N PRO A 757 24.03 -11.40 19.40
CA PRO A 757 23.50 -12.75 19.54
C PRO A 757 24.36 -13.61 20.49
N HIS A 758 23.73 -14.49 21.26
CA HIS A 758 24.41 -15.42 22.17
C HIS A 758 24.30 -16.86 21.65
N ASP A 759 25.44 -17.55 21.51
CA ASP A 759 25.50 -18.98 21.21
C ASP A 759 25.39 -19.79 22.50
N VAL A 760 24.20 -20.33 22.72
CA VAL A 760 23.84 -21.14 23.87
C VAL A 760 23.74 -22.62 23.52
N SER A 761 24.20 -23.02 22.33
CA SER A 761 24.12 -24.40 21.83
C SER A 761 25.00 -25.39 22.61
N ASN A 762 25.99 -24.88 23.37
CA ASN A 762 26.86 -25.69 24.23
C ASN A 762 26.22 -26.06 25.59
N LEU A 763 25.05 -25.51 25.92
CA LEU A 763 24.32 -25.84 27.14
C LEU A 763 23.59 -27.19 26.99
N TYR A 764 24.32 -28.29 27.20
CA TYR A 764 23.78 -29.65 27.09
C TYR A 764 22.67 -29.91 28.11
N GLN A 765 21.43 -30.14 27.65
CA GLN A 765 20.22 -30.18 28.48
C GLN A 765 19.94 -28.88 29.25
N GLY A 766 20.37 -27.74 28.71
CA GLY A 766 20.23 -26.45 29.40
C GLY A 766 18.78 -26.06 29.65
N ILE A 767 18.56 -25.20 30.65
CA ILE A 767 17.25 -24.73 31.10
C ILE A 767 17.24 -23.20 31.10
N LEU A 768 16.29 -22.60 30.40
CA LEU A 768 15.88 -21.20 30.58
C LEU A 768 14.92 -21.16 31.77
N GLN A 769 15.37 -20.57 32.87
CA GLN A 769 14.59 -20.38 34.07
C GLN A 769 14.40 -18.89 34.36
N PHE A 770 13.21 -18.51 34.79
CA PHE A 770 12.93 -17.17 35.31
C PHE A 770 11.75 -17.18 36.25
N GLU A 771 11.62 -16.14 37.06
CA GLU A 771 10.47 -15.89 37.91
C GLU A 771 9.56 -14.85 37.27
N MET A 772 8.25 -15.11 37.26
CA MET A 772 7.25 -14.19 36.75
C MET A 772 6.07 -14.04 37.72
N LYS A 773 5.56 -12.82 37.83
CA LYS A 773 4.35 -12.45 38.56
C LYS A 773 3.45 -11.59 37.67
N LEU A 774 2.19 -12.00 37.50
CA LEU A 774 1.13 -11.13 36.95
C LEU A 774 0.70 -10.16 38.04
N ALA A 775 1.30 -8.97 38.09
CA ALA A 775 0.96 -7.93 39.06
C ALA A 775 -0.46 -7.39 38.82
N GLN A 776 -0.87 -7.32 37.54
CA GLN A 776 -2.23 -7.01 37.12
C GLN A 776 -2.61 -7.94 35.95
N LEU A 777 -3.83 -8.47 35.97
CA LEU A 777 -4.37 -9.26 34.86
C LEU A 777 -4.72 -8.35 33.68
N PRO A 778 -4.61 -8.85 32.44
CA PRO A 778 -5.23 -8.19 31.29
C PRO A 778 -6.74 -8.00 31.49
N ASP A 779 -7.31 -7.06 30.76
CA ASP A 779 -8.75 -6.76 30.75
C ASP A 779 -9.59 -8.01 30.41
N ASP A 780 -9.06 -8.91 29.57
CA ASP A 780 -9.54 -10.28 29.45
C ASP A 780 -8.72 -11.22 30.35
N PRO A 781 -9.22 -11.59 31.55
CA PRO A 781 -8.49 -12.44 32.48
C PRO A 781 -8.31 -13.89 32.00
N ALA A 782 -8.93 -14.29 30.87
CA ALA A 782 -8.71 -15.59 30.24
C ALA A 782 -7.57 -15.59 29.20
N ALA A 783 -7.00 -14.42 28.89
CA ALA A 783 -5.94 -14.28 27.90
C ALA A 783 -4.69 -15.07 28.30
N PRO A 784 -4.20 -16.00 27.46
CA PRO A 784 -3.00 -16.76 27.79
C PRO A 784 -1.74 -15.90 27.67
N VAL A 785 -0.79 -16.10 28.58
CA VAL A 785 0.53 -15.47 28.52
C VAL A 785 1.48 -16.38 27.72
N PHE A 786 2.25 -15.77 26.83
CA PHE A 786 3.26 -16.43 26.02
C PHE A 786 4.66 -15.99 26.42
N ILE A 787 5.60 -16.93 26.32
CA ILE A 787 7.03 -16.72 26.40
C ILE A 787 7.57 -16.92 24.99
N LYS A 788 8.24 -15.91 24.45
CA LYS A 788 8.87 -15.98 23.14
C LYS A 788 10.35 -15.71 23.26
N VAL A 789 11.15 -16.62 22.72
CA VAL A 789 12.60 -16.45 22.59
C VAL A 789 12.89 -16.29 21.11
N GLU A 790 13.60 -15.24 20.72
CA GLU A 790 13.98 -14.99 19.32
C GLU A 790 15.50 -15.07 19.17
N ALA A 791 15.92 -15.45 17.97
CA ALA A 791 17.29 -15.40 17.52
C ALA A 791 17.46 -14.34 16.42
N ALA A 792 18.68 -13.84 16.27
CA ALA A 792 19.01 -12.77 15.33
C ALA A 792 18.82 -13.16 13.85
N ASP A 793 18.70 -14.44 13.54
CA ASP A 793 18.37 -14.94 12.20
C ASP A 793 16.86 -15.01 11.91
N GLY A 794 16.03 -14.44 12.79
CA GLY A 794 14.57 -14.44 12.68
C GLY A 794 13.89 -15.72 13.15
N SER A 795 14.65 -16.76 13.53
CA SER A 795 14.08 -17.97 14.12
C SER A 795 13.61 -17.69 15.55
N PHE A 796 12.54 -18.37 15.99
CA PHE A 796 11.97 -18.15 17.32
C PHE A 796 11.30 -19.41 17.87
N ALA A 797 11.15 -19.44 19.20
CA ALA A 797 10.29 -20.37 19.92
C ALA A 797 9.25 -19.59 20.70
N GLN A 798 7.98 -19.94 20.54
CA GLN A 798 6.88 -19.35 21.30
C GLN A 798 6.08 -20.43 22.01
N LEU A 799 5.97 -20.33 23.34
CA LEU A 799 5.34 -21.32 24.20
C LEU A 799 4.41 -20.63 25.20
N ARG A 800 3.31 -21.28 25.57
CA ARG A 800 2.40 -20.75 26.60
C ARG A 800 3.07 -20.88 27.98
N ALA A 801 2.99 -19.84 28.80
CA ALA A 801 3.60 -19.82 30.13
C ALA A 801 3.03 -20.93 31.03
N ASP A 802 1.72 -21.15 31.00
CA ASP A 802 1.02 -22.19 31.78
C ASP A 802 1.48 -23.63 31.47
N ALA A 803 1.95 -23.89 30.25
CA ALA A 803 2.49 -25.19 29.85
C ALA A 803 3.91 -25.46 30.38
N THR A 804 4.54 -24.45 30.99
CA THR A 804 5.97 -24.43 31.36
C THR A 804 6.20 -24.22 32.86
N ALA A 805 5.12 -23.94 33.61
CA ALA A 805 5.14 -23.80 35.06
C ALA A 805 5.02 -25.16 35.77
N GLU A 806 5.62 -25.28 36.95
CA GLU A 806 5.41 -26.44 37.83
C GLU A 806 3.96 -26.46 38.37
N GLN A 807 3.06 -27.09 37.60
CA GLN A 807 1.75 -27.63 37.99
C GLN A 807 0.62 -26.71 38.53
N HIS A 808 0.53 -25.41 38.20
CA HIS A 808 -0.65 -24.60 38.54
C HIS A 808 -1.01 -23.52 37.50
N ALA A 809 -2.30 -23.21 37.32
CA ALA A 809 -2.81 -22.11 36.45
C ALA A 809 -2.44 -20.73 37.01
N ASP A 810 -2.14 -19.74 36.16
CA ASP A 810 -1.64 -18.41 36.55
C ASP A 810 -2.62 -17.66 37.46
N VAL A 811 -2.15 -17.20 38.61
CA VAL A 811 -2.95 -16.45 39.61
C VAL A 811 -2.31 -15.09 39.83
N ALA A 812 -3.11 -14.03 39.73
CA ALA A 812 -2.66 -12.65 39.93
C ALA A 812 -1.96 -12.47 41.29
N GLY A 813 -0.86 -11.72 41.29
CA GLY A 813 -0.13 -11.31 42.48
C GLY A 813 0.85 -12.32 43.06
N GLN A 814 1.01 -13.51 42.49
CA GLN A 814 1.97 -14.54 42.97
C GLN A 814 3.18 -14.67 42.04
N TRP A 815 4.38 -14.73 42.64
CA TRP A 815 5.61 -15.12 41.95
C TRP A 815 5.64 -16.62 41.69
N ARG A 816 6.12 -16.99 40.50
CA ARG A 816 6.27 -18.39 40.08
C ARG A 816 7.52 -18.56 39.22
N THR A 817 8.12 -19.73 39.32
CA THR A 817 9.25 -20.14 38.51
C THR A 817 8.76 -20.83 37.23
N TYR A 818 9.26 -20.39 36.10
CA TYR A 818 9.03 -20.98 34.77
C TYR A 818 10.32 -21.61 34.29
N SER A 819 10.23 -22.75 33.60
CA SER A 819 11.42 -23.45 33.10
C SER A 819 11.17 -24.05 31.73
N LEU A 820 12.05 -23.69 30.78
CA LEU A 820 12.03 -24.11 29.39
C LEU A 820 13.35 -24.80 29.07
N THR A 821 13.30 -26.06 28.65
CA THR A 821 14.53 -26.74 28.22
C THR A 821 14.98 -26.21 26.85
N THR A 822 16.28 -26.13 26.62
CA THR A 822 16.87 -25.78 25.32
C THR A 822 16.38 -26.68 24.20
N SER A 823 16.06 -27.95 24.49
CA SER A 823 15.44 -28.89 23.54
C SER A 823 13.99 -28.53 23.18
N GLN A 824 13.20 -28.02 24.12
CA GLN A 824 11.85 -27.50 23.83
C GLN A 824 11.92 -26.25 22.95
N LEU A 825 12.86 -25.34 23.23
CA LEU A 825 13.07 -24.15 22.42
C LEU A 825 13.50 -24.51 21.00
N GLN A 826 14.46 -25.42 20.85
CA GLN A 826 14.93 -25.88 19.54
C GLN A 826 13.83 -26.62 18.77
N ALA A 827 13.04 -27.47 19.43
CA ALA A 827 11.91 -28.17 18.81
C ALA A 827 10.78 -27.23 18.36
N ALA A 828 10.65 -26.06 19.01
CA ALA A 828 9.71 -25.01 18.64
C ALA A 828 10.25 -24.06 17.54
N GLY A 829 11.48 -24.29 17.05
CA GLY A 829 12.04 -23.59 15.89
C GLY A 829 13.20 -22.63 16.19
N LEU A 830 13.65 -22.48 17.44
CA LEU A 830 14.72 -21.55 17.80
C LEU A 830 16.12 -22.03 17.38
N ASN A 831 16.90 -21.16 16.73
CA ASN A 831 18.34 -21.34 16.59
C ASN A 831 19.08 -20.97 17.88
N LEU A 832 19.56 -21.99 18.61
CA LEU A 832 20.31 -21.82 19.85
C LEU A 832 21.67 -21.13 19.67
N ARG A 833 22.16 -20.91 18.45
CA ARG A 833 23.44 -20.23 18.21
C ARG A 833 23.34 -18.70 18.21
N LYS A 834 22.13 -18.16 18.08
CA LYS A 834 21.93 -16.74 17.79
C LYS A 834 20.89 -16.07 18.70
N VAL A 835 20.71 -16.56 19.92
CA VAL A 835 19.64 -16.07 20.83
C VAL A 835 19.89 -14.60 21.18
N ASN A 836 18.90 -13.73 20.94
CA ASN A 836 19.04 -12.30 21.22
C ASN A 836 17.81 -11.65 21.86
N LYS A 837 16.67 -12.33 22.01
CA LYS A 837 15.52 -11.77 22.73
C LYS A 837 14.81 -12.78 23.62
N ILE A 838 14.30 -12.29 24.75
CA ILE A 838 13.40 -13.02 25.66
C ILE A 838 12.21 -12.10 25.96
N LEU A 839 11.03 -12.49 25.47
CA LEU A 839 9.82 -11.70 25.47
C LEU A 839 8.71 -12.42 26.22
N VAL A 840 7.88 -11.67 26.94
CA VAL A 840 6.75 -12.20 27.71
C VAL A 840 5.53 -11.32 27.53
N PHE A 841 4.47 -11.84 26.92
CA PHE A 841 3.29 -11.04 26.54
C PHE A 841 1.99 -11.84 26.63
N PRO A 842 0.85 -11.22 27.01
CA PRO A 842 -0.48 -11.82 26.84
C PRO A 842 -0.78 -12.06 25.35
N ALA A 843 -1.75 -12.92 25.03
CA ALA A 843 -2.13 -13.20 23.64
C ALA A 843 -2.35 -11.92 22.84
N TRP A 844 -1.91 -11.95 21.58
CA TRP A 844 -2.04 -10.82 20.65
C TRP A 844 -3.49 -10.31 20.63
N GLY A 845 -3.67 -8.99 20.79
CA GLY A 845 -4.99 -8.38 20.86
C GLY A 845 -5.62 -8.32 22.25
N GLN A 846 -5.01 -8.96 23.25
CA GLN A 846 -5.59 -9.15 24.59
C GLN A 846 -4.66 -8.67 25.72
N ALA A 847 -3.70 -7.79 25.39
CA ALA A 847 -2.68 -7.35 26.35
C ALA A 847 -3.10 -6.16 27.22
N THR A 848 -4.12 -5.39 26.83
CA THR A 848 -4.56 -4.18 27.54
C THR A 848 -4.74 -4.43 29.04
N GLY A 849 -4.11 -3.59 29.86
CA GLY A 849 -4.25 -3.63 31.31
C GLY A 849 -3.36 -4.65 32.02
N ALA A 850 -2.63 -5.51 31.29
CA ALA A 850 -1.70 -6.46 31.91
C ALA A 850 -0.45 -5.74 32.46
N VAL A 851 -0.04 -6.15 33.66
CA VAL A 851 1.26 -5.78 34.24
C VAL A 851 1.99 -7.05 34.66
N ILE A 852 3.11 -7.33 34.00
CA ILE A 852 3.93 -8.52 34.21
C ILE A 852 5.25 -8.10 34.85
N GLN A 853 5.64 -8.78 35.92
CA GLN A 853 6.93 -8.58 36.58
C GLN A 853 7.81 -9.81 36.40
N LEU A 854 9.09 -9.61 36.08
CA LEU A 854 10.09 -10.65 35.83
C LEU A 854 11.31 -10.47 36.74
N ASP A 855 11.89 -11.58 37.18
CA ASP A 855 13.15 -11.63 37.93
C ASP A 855 13.91 -12.95 37.66
N ASN A 856 15.18 -13.04 38.05
CA ASN A 856 16.00 -14.25 38.04
C ASN A 856 16.07 -14.98 36.68
N ILE A 857 16.24 -14.25 35.58
CA ILE A 857 16.28 -14.81 34.22
C ILE A 857 17.67 -15.40 33.95
N ARG A 858 17.76 -16.73 33.80
CA ARG A 858 19.01 -17.45 33.57
C ARG A 858 18.84 -18.60 32.59
N LEU A 859 19.89 -18.88 31.83
CA LEU A 859 20.02 -20.03 30.95
C LEU A 859 21.27 -20.80 31.35
N TYR A 860 21.14 -22.04 31.83
CA TYR A 860 22.27 -22.81 32.40
C TYR A 860 22.18 -24.30 32.12
#